data_AF-A0A6I2SRN6-F1
#
_entry.id   AF-A0A6I2SRN6-F1
#
_cell.length_a   1.000
_cell.length_b   1.000
_cell.length_c   1.000
_cell.angle_alpha   90.00
_cell.angle_beta   90.00
_cell.angle_gamma   90.00
#
_symmetry.space_group_name_H-M   'P 1'
#
loop_
_entity.id
_entity.type
_entity.pdbx_description
1 polymer ?
#
loop_
_entity_poly.entity_id
_entity_poly.type
_entity_poly.pdbx_seq_one_letter_code
_entity_poly.pdbx_strand_id
1 'polypeptide(L)'
;MPDRSDLYRNRMRNPVLFRKLASMMHDSRIGAVRHILFFLLCGLAMVCAAAPAHAADFSIAFFYAESPPVDELKAFDLVVVEPDAGLSPAVYGEGRSELFAYVSIGELDPKRSYAAGLEKGWIIGRNDAWGTSILDPANPAWRSYLLEQVMAPLWEKGYRGFFLDTLDSYQRAAGGIEERQRMEDGLAATIYAIRKRFPGAKLILNRGFEIFDRVRGEVMAVAAESLFQRFDPVSGTYGAVSEEDREWLKGQLAHIQKAGVPVIAIDYVPPDKRELARETAAKLSELGYIPWVADSDLSSLGVGAVEVVPRSILGIYDGLEGDMAYTRLHRFAQMPLNHLGYRLELHNLREPLPKGILAGRYAGVVVWPLSGAPGEQLELRSWVLERFKEQVPVAFLDSFGFTLADLPDPFGLQTGGQPVTGSGTLQVVSRDPIIGFESPPLPQQDAFVQLRLRKGRSLLKVSRGPAESDLAAITPWGGYALTPFALAIPLGEQFSWVVDPFAFFRTALRLPQFPVPDTTTENGSRLMLVHVDGDGFDSMAEWPGGKGAADELRTRILERYRVPTTVSVITGMMEKDGLYPKGKAADLVRQARQIFRLPWVEAASHSFSHPFVWPGRTRIEPREEAAMHNLPIAGYTMDLEREIAGSLRFIDDNLLPTGKKARLFFWTGDCTPDAEAVAATYRAGVGNMNGGSTLINESDRSLTAVAPLGIYRNGVFQVYAPNQNENVYTNLWQGPFYGYRRAIETFRLTDSPRRLKPMDIYYHFYSATKPAALKALEAVYDWALTRDRLNIFVSEYVETVLDFNRTVVARDLSGGWLVRNSGALREFRIPSELGYPDLKQSRNVAGFADLNDSRYLHIGPGGEAHIVVATKKPVSPYLSTLGGHLIRFGTKGKDLRMKLSSHTPFSLTLANADRCSPAGKKGVPFRRQGNALTVSLPEGNHELVFTCK
;
A
#
# COMPACT_ATOMS: atom_id res chain seq x y z
N MET A 1 -58.71 13.05 2.57
CA MET A 1 -59.46 12.01 3.32
C MET A 1 -60.71 11.66 2.53
N PRO A 2 -61.16 10.39 2.43
CA PRO A 2 -60.52 9.14 2.85
C PRO A 2 -60.49 8.03 1.77
N ASP A 3 -59.75 7.00 2.15
CA ASP A 3 -59.55 5.65 1.63
C ASP A 3 -60.73 4.71 1.93
N ARG A 4 -61.00 3.69 1.08
CA ARG A 4 -61.17 2.26 1.47
C ARG A 4 -61.72 1.32 0.38
N SER A 5 -61.33 0.06 0.59
CA SER A 5 -61.32 -1.17 -0.19
C SER A 5 -62.61 -2.03 -0.21
N ASP A 6 -62.55 -3.07 -1.08
CA ASP A 6 -63.14 -4.42 -1.00
C ASP A 6 -64.64 -4.68 -1.26
N LEU A 7 -64.96 -5.63 -2.18
CA LEU A 7 -65.53 -6.97 -1.87
C LEU A 7 -66.05 -7.79 -3.08
N TYR A 8 -65.87 -9.11 -2.93
CA TYR A 8 -66.25 -10.31 -3.71
C TYR A 8 -67.72 -10.50 -4.15
N ARG A 9 -67.98 -11.25 -5.26
CA ARG A 9 -68.62 -12.61 -5.26
C ARG A 9 -68.91 -13.27 -6.64
N ASN A 10 -68.71 -14.59 -6.63
CA ASN A 10 -68.97 -15.71 -7.56
C ASN A 10 -70.33 -15.79 -8.32
N ARG A 11 -70.35 -16.47 -9.50
CA ARG A 11 -70.86 -17.87 -9.66
C ARG A 11 -70.91 -18.41 -11.12
N MET A 12 -70.30 -19.59 -11.30
CA MET A 12 -70.75 -20.82 -12.00
C MET A 12 -71.07 -20.85 -13.52
N ARG A 13 -70.30 -21.65 -14.29
CA ARG A 13 -70.64 -23.05 -14.70
C ARG A 13 -69.51 -23.70 -15.54
N ASN A 14 -69.18 -24.95 -15.20
CA ASN A 14 -68.32 -25.94 -15.88
C ASN A 14 -69.21 -26.85 -16.79
N PRO A 15 -68.76 -27.91 -17.52
CA PRO A 15 -67.40 -28.44 -17.80
C PRO A 15 -67.15 -28.86 -19.30
N VAL A 16 -65.91 -28.81 -19.85
CA VAL A 16 -64.85 -29.86 -20.07
C VAL A 16 -65.15 -31.01 -21.07
N LEU A 17 -64.12 -31.29 -21.92
CA LEU A 17 -63.69 -32.53 -22.63
C LEU A 17 -63.78 -32.48 -24.19
N PHE A 18 -62.79 -32.84 -25.04
CA PHE A 18 -61.43 -33.42 -24.92
C PHE A 18 -60.67 -33.40 -26.29
N ARG A 19 -59.33 -33.17 -26.26
CA ARG A 19 -58.19 -33.76 -27.07
C ARG A 19 -58.18 -33.77 -28.62
N LYS A 20 -57.22 -33.08 -29.27
CA LYS A 20 -55.84 -33.48 -29.77
C LYS A 20 -55.79 -34.05 -31.21
N LEU A 21 -55.08 -33.38 -32.14
CA LEU A 21 -53.92 -33.88 -32.93
C LEU A 21 -53.61 -33.05 -34.20
N ALA A 22 -52.30 -32.82 -34.39
CA ALA A 22 -51.45 -32.48 -35.56
C ALA A 22 -52.04 -32.30 -36.98
N SER A 23 -51.46 -31.36 -37.76
CA SER A 23 -50.72 -31.64 -39.03
C SER A 23 -50.66 -30.43 -40.01
N MET A 24 -49.42 -30.10 -40.44
CA MET A 24 -48.92 -29.70 -41.79
C MET A 24 -49.65 -28.61 -42.60
N MET A 25 -48.99 -27.47 -42.88
CA MET A 25 -48.15 -27.13 -44.06
C MET A 25 -48.93 -26.65 -45.31
N HIS A 26 -48.34 -25.64 -45.96
CA HIS A 26 -48.61 -25.06 -47.30
C HIS A 26 -49.81 -24.11 -47.42
N ASP A 27 -49.74 -23.00 -48.17
CA ASP A 27 -48.59 -22.19 -48.56
C ASP A 27 -49.10 -20.78 -48.95
N SER A 28 -48.30 -19.79 -48.54
CA SER A 28 -48.09 -18.45 -49.11
C SER A 28 -49.04 -17.83 -50.16
N ARG A 29 -49.66 -16.71 -49.78
CA ARG A 29 -50.04 -15.60 -50.69
C ARG A 29 -48.91 -14.58 -50.83
N ILE A 30 -48.50 -14.41 -52.07
CA ILE A 30 -47.67 -13.33 -52.64
C ILE A 30 -48.42 -11.99 -52.49
N GLY A 31 -47.73 -10.92 -52.07
CA GLY A 31 -48.29 -9.57 -52.24
C GLY A 31 -47.79 -8.39 -51.39
N ALA A 32 -46.80 -8.55 -50.50
CA ALA A 32 -46.33 -7.41 -49.67
C ALA A 32 -44.80 -7.31 -49.45
N VAL A 33 -43.99 -8.07 -50.19
CA VAL A 33 -42.53 -8.17 -49.93
C VAL A 33 -41.68 -7.41 -50.96
N ARG A 34 -42.27 -6.87 -52.02
CA ARG A 34 -41.49 -6.32 -53.15
C ARG A 34 -41.13 -4.83 -53.07
N HIS A 35 -41.55 -4.12 -52.02
CA HIS A 35 -41.11 -2.74 -51.73
C HIS A 35 -40.30 -2.62 -50.43
N ILE A 36 -40.26 -3.68 -49.62
CA ILE A 36 -39.43 -3.76 -48.41
C ILE A 36 -38.01 -4.25 -48.76
N LEU A 37 -37.83 -5.02 -49.84
CA LEU A 37 -36.53 -5.58 -50.22
C LEU A 37 -35.61 -4.60 -50.99
N PHE A 38 -36.14 -3.52 -51.58
CA PHE A 38 -35.31 -2.51 -52.28
C PHE A 38 -34.79 -1.41 -51.33
N PHE A 39 -35.52 -1.12 -50.25
CA PHE A 39 -35.04 -0.26 -49.16
C PHE A 39 -34.20 -1.02 -48.11
N LEU A 40 -34.32 -2.35 -48.00
CA LEU A 40 -33.41 -3.16 -47.16
C LEU A 40 -32.05 -3.46 -47.81
N LEU A 41 -31.89 -3.39 -49.14
CA LEU A 41 -30.61 -3.67 -49.81
C LEU A 41 -29.76 -2.42 -50.12
N CYS A 42 -30.32 -1.21 -50.05
CA CYS A 42 -29.53 0.04 -50.07
C CYS A 42 -29.21 0.58 -48.66
N GLY A 43 -29.81 0.03 -47.60
CA GLY A 43 -29.50 0.34 -46.20
C GLY A 43 -28.40 -0.53 -45.56
N LEU A 44 -27.81 -1.46 -46.33
CA LEU A 44 -26.83 -2.44 -45.83
C LEU A 44 -25.44 -2.33 -46.49
N ALA A 45 -25.10 -1.17 -47.06
CA ALA A 45 -23.80 -0.90 -47.70
C ALA A 45 -23.13 0.42 -47.25
N MET A 46 -23.62 1.07 -46.19
CA MET A 46 -22.92 2.17 -45.49
C MET A 46 -23.22 2.11 -43.99
N VAL A 47 -22.88 1.00 -43.36
CA VAL A 47 -22.36 1.06 -42.00
C VAL A 47 -20.91 0.64 -42.14
N CYS A 48 -20.05 1.60 -42.49
CA CYS A 48 -18.69 1.57 -41.96
C CYS A 48 -18.86 1.56 -40.45
N ALA A 49 -19.00 0.35 -39.88
CA ALA A 49 -18.68 0.15 -38.49
C ALA A 49 -17.21 0.52 -38.40
N ALA A 50 -16.93 1.77 -38.04
CA ALA A 50 -15.71 2.10 -37.36
C ALA A 50 -15.66 1.12 -36.19
N ALA A 51 -14.91 0.03 -36.35
CA ALA A 51 -14.49 -0.75 -35.21
C ALA A 51 -13.93 0.29 -34.23
N PRO A 52 -14.39 0.32 -32.97
CA PRO A 52 -13.80 1.24 -32.01
C PRO A 52 -12.31 1.00 -32.06
N ALA A 53 -11.54 2.06 -32.39
CA ALA A 53 -10.09 2.01 -32.31
C ALA A 53 -9.79 1.52 -30.90
N HIS A 54 -9.28 0.29 -30.77
CA HIS A 54 -8.85 -0.22 -29.49
C HIS A 54 -7.74 0.73 -29.05
N ALA A 55 -8.01 1.56 -28.05
CA ALA A 55 -6.95 2.19 -27.29
C ALA A 55 -5.99 1.08 -26.87
N ALA A 56 -4.69 1.29 -27.01
CA ALA A 56 -3.73 0.25 -26.66
C ALA A 56 -3.93 -0.18 -25.19
N ASP A 57 -3.72 -1.47 -24.91
CA ASP A 57 -4.04 -2.11 -23.64
C ASP A 57 -3.09 -1.73 -22.48
N PHE A 58 -2.46 -0.56 -22.51
CA PHE A 58 -1.49 -0.13 -21.49
C PHE A 58 -1.74 1.27 -20.97
N SER A 59 -1.33 1.48 -19.72
CA SER A 59 -1.30 2.77 -19.03
C SER A 59 0.13 3.32 -18.99
N ILE A 60 0.29 4.64 -19.03
CA ILE A 60 1.59 5.31 -19.00
C ILE A 60 1.60 6.47 -18.00
N ALA A 61 2.76 6.71 -17.39
CA ALA A 61 3.06 7.90 -16.60
C ALA A 61 4.37 8.56 -17.05
N PHE A 62 4.48 9.87 -16.84
CA PHE A 62 5.71 10.65 -17.02
C PHE A 62 6.06 11.33 -15.70
N PHE A 63 7.30 11.17 -15.23
CA PHE A 63 7.76 11.77 -13.98
C PHE A 63 9.24 12.18 -14.06
N TYR A 64 9.53 13.48 -14.09
CA TYR A 64 10.89 14.02 -14.32
C TYR A 64 11.52 14.69 -13.10
N ALA A 65 10.79 14.84 -12.00
CA ALA A 65 11.35 15.39 -10.76
C ALA A 65 12.23 14.38 -10.01
N GLU A 66 13.09 14.92 -9.13
CA GLU A 66 13.90 14.13 -8.20
C GLU A 66 13.03 13.34 -7.22
N SER A 67 13.58 12.25 -6.67
CA SER A 67 12.92 11.40 -5.66
C SER A 67 11.56 10.86 -6.11
N PRO A 68 11.49 10.14 -7.25
CA PRO A 68 10.25 9.63 -7.81
C PRO A 68 9.53 8.66 -6.85
N PRO A 69 8.18 8.69 -6.79
CA PRO A 69 7.39 7.82 -5.94
C PRO A 69 7.34 6.40 -6.54
N VAL A 70 8.38 5.60 -6.28
CA VAL A 70 8.62 4.30 -6.94
C VAL A 70 7.42 3.36 -6.86
N ASP A 71 6.81 3.21 -5.69
CA ASP A 71 5.67 2.30 -5.53
C ASP A 71 4.49 2.79 -6.37
N GLU A 72 4.07 4.05 -6.22
CA GLU A 72 2.95 4.64 -6.94
C GLU A 72 3.11 4.55 -8.47
N LEU A 73 4.32 4.74 -8.99
CA LEU A 73 4.62 4.60 -10.41
C LEU A 73 4.36 3.18 -10.94
N LYS A 74 4.39 2.14 -10.10
CA LYS A 74 4.07 0.76 -10.50
C LYS A 74 2.58 0.53 -10.80
N ALA A 75 1.72 1.52 -10.54
CA ALA A 75 0.34 1.49 -11.02
C ALA A 75 0.23 1.49 -12.55
N PHE A 76 1.23 2.03 -13.24
CA PHE A 76 1.23 2.18 -14.69
C PHE A 76 1.99 1.02 -15.35
N ASP A 77 1.63 0.65 -16.58
CA ASP A 77 2.35 -0.40 -17.30
C ASP A 77 3.70 0.12 -17.84
N LEU A 78 3.75 1.39 -18.26
CA LEU A 78 4.97 2.07 -18.69
C LEU A 78 5.19 3.34 -17.88
N VAL A 79 6.44 3.67 -17.55
CA VAL A 79 6.78 4.90 -16.84
C VAL A 79 7.98 5.55 -17.49
N VAL A 80 7.81 6.76 -18.03
CA VAL A 80 8.89 7.56 -18.58
C VAL A 80 9.48 8.42 -17.48
N VAL A 81 10.79 8.31 -17.26
CA VAL A 81 11.51 9.05 -16.25
C VAL A 81 12.72 9.77 -16.83
N GLU A 82 13.11 10.83 -16.13
CA GLU A 82 14.39 11.47 -16.30
C GLU A 82 15.50 10.57 -15.69
N PRO A 83 16.41 9.98 -16.48
CA PRO A 83 17.40 9.04 -15.94
C PRO A 83 18.36 9.64 -14.90
N ASP A 84 18.57 10.97 -14.93
CA ASP A 84 19.40 11.67 -13.95
C ASP A 84 18.64 11.97 -12.63
N ALA A 85 17.33 11.71 -12.55
CA ALA A 85 16.50 11.95 -11.35
C ALA A 85 16.61 10.88 -10.25
N GLY A 86 17.55 9.92 -10.40
CA GLY A 86 17.89 8.95 -9.35
C GLY A 86 17.13 7.63 -9.38
N LEU A 87 16.32 7.37 -10.41
CA LEU A 87 15.64 6.08 -10.60
C LEU A 87 16.24 5.30 -11.78
N SER A 88 16.48 4.01 -11.56
CA SER A 88 16.97 3.08 -12.57
C SER A 88 16.20 1.76 -12.51
N PRO A 89 16.18 0.96 -13.58
CA PRO A 89 15.54 -0.36 -13.57
C PRO A 89 16.01 -1.28 -12.44
N ALA A 90 17.29 -1.20 -12.06
CA ALA A 90 17.84 -1.97 -10.94
C ALA A 90 17.19 -1.60 -9.59
N VAL A 91 16.90 -0.31 -9.37
CA VAL A 91 16.23 0.19 -8.15
C VAL A 91 14.72 -0.01 -8.23
N TYR A 92 14.14 0.17 -9.42
CA TYR A 92 12.71 -0.02 -9.66
C TYR A 92 12.28 -1.47 -9.47
N GLY A 93 13.18 -2.40 -9.77
CA GLY A 93 12.97 -3.84 -9.67
C GLY A 93 12.17 -4.40 -10.84
N GLU A 94 12.15 -5.72 -10.93
CA GLU A 94 11.38 -6.44 -11.95
C GLU A 94 9.88 -6.40 -11.64
N GLY A 95 9.05 -6.42 -12.68
CA GLY A 95 7.61 -6.44 -12.54
C GLY A 95 6.90 -6.17 -13.85
N ARG A 96 5.59 -5.95 -13.77
CA ARG A 96 4.75 -5.59 -14.91
C ARG A 96 4.99 -4.16 -15.41
N SER A 97 5.35 -3.26 -14.51
CA SER A 97 5.64 -1.87 -14.85
C SER A 97 7.08 -1.74 -15.36
N GLU A 98 7.25 -1.10 -16.51
CA GLU A 98 8.55 -0.94 -17.18
C GLU A 98 8.99 0.52 -17.24
N LEU A 99 10.25 0.78 -16.89
CA LEU A 99 10.83 2.12 -17.03
C LEU A 99 11.32 2.41 -18.45
N PHE A 100 11.03 3.63 -18.89
CA PHE A 100 11.50 4.25 -20.11
C PHE A 100 12.39 5.43 -19.76
N ALA A 101 13.55 5.52 -20.41
CA ALA A 101 14.43 6.66 -20.26
C ALA A 101 14.01 7.78 -21.23
N TYR A 102 13.86 9.00 -20.72
CA TYR A 102 13.80 10.20 -21.55
C TYR A 102 15.13 10.42 -22.28
N VAL A 103 15.07 10.65 -23.60
CA VAL A 103 16.23 10.98 -24.44
C VAL A 103 15.85 12.06 -25.44
N SER A 104 16.46 13.24 -25.33
CA SER A 104 16.34 14.30 -26.32
C SER A 104 17.25 14.02 -27.53
N ILE A 105 16.68 14.00 -28.73
CA ILE A 105 17.39 13.64 -29.98
C ILE A 105 17.87 14.88 -30.74
N GLY A 106 17.03 15.92 -30.78
CA GLY A 106 17.28 17.14 -31.55
C GLY A 106 17.78 18.32 -30.73
N GLU A 107 17.79 18.23 -29.40
CA GLU A 107 18.28 19.30 -28.52
C GLU A 107 19.17 18.79 -27.39
N LEU A 108 20.02 19.67 -26.87
CA LEU A 108 20.81 19.44 -25.66
C LEU A 108 20.54 20.54 -24.63
N ASP A 109 20.18 20.12 -23.42
CA ASP A 109 20.22 20.97 -22.23
C ASP A 109 21.66 21.03 -21.68
N PRO A 110 22.25 22.23 -21.50
CA PRO A 110 23.61 22.37 -20.97
C PRO A 110 23.81 21.81 -19.56
N LYS A 111 22.74 21.54 -18.80
CA LYS A 111 22.80 20.92 -17.47
C LYS A 111 23.01 19.41 -17.51
N ARG A 112 22.89 18.77 -18.67
CA ARG A 112 23.01 17.31 -18.80
C ARG A 112 24.41 16.83 -18.50
N SER A 113 24.51 15.67 -17.85
CA SER A 113 25.79 15.04 -17.52
C SER A 113 26.68 14.82 -18.75
N TYR A 114 26.08 14.51 -19.90
CA TYR A 114 26.76 14.30 -21.17
C TYR A 114 26.95 15.59 -22.00
N ALA A 115 26.61 16.78 -21.49
CA ALA A 115 26.77 18.03 -22.22
C ALA A 115 28.25 18.42 -22.43
N ALA A 116 29.14 17.98 -21.55
CA ALA A 116 30.58 18.31 -21.61
C ALA A 116 31.29 17.80 -22.88
N GLY A 117 30.76 16.74 -23.52
CA GLY A 117 31.32 16.18 -24.76
C GLY A 117 30.74 16.78 -26.05
N LEU A 118 29.92 17.83 -25.96
CA LEU A 118 29.31 18.47 -27.12
C LEU A 118 30.35 19.23 -27.97
N GLU A 119 30.38 18.94 -29.27
CA GLU A 119 31.14 19.75 -30.23
C GLU A 119 30.30 20.88 -30.83
N LYS A 120 30.89 22.08 -30.94
CA LYS A 120 30.22 23.26 -31.52
C LYS A 120 29.70 23.02 -32.95
N GLY A 121 30.37 22.15 -33.72
CA GLY A 121 29.98 21.83 -35.10
C GLY A 121 28.70 21.02 -35.22
N TRP A 122 28.12 20.54 -34.11
CA TRP A 122 26.84 19.83 -34.13
C TRP A 122 25.65 20.76 -33.91
N ILE A 123 25.88 22.02 -33.50
CA ILE A 123 24.83 22.97 -33.13
C ILE A 123 24.41 23.76 -34.37
N ILE A 124 23.11 23.77 -34.67
CA ILE A 124 22.51 24.51 -35.80
C ILE A 124 21.61 25.66 -35.36
N GLY A 125 21.29 25.75 -34.07
CA GLY A 125 20.45 26.82 -33.54
C GLY A 125 20.32 26.77 -32.02
N ARG A 126 19.42 27.61 -31.50
CA ARG A 126 19.09 27.69 -30.08
C ARG A 126 17.58 27.77 -29.90
N ASN A 127 17.07 27.10 -28.88
CA ASN A 127 15.68 27.19 -28.47
C ASN A 127 15.60 28.00 -27.17
N ASP A 128 15.36 29.31 -27.30
CA ASP A 128 15.39 30.22 -26.15
C ASP A 128 14.29 29.95 -25.12
N ALA A 129 13.16 29.35 -25.54
CA ALA A 129 12.07 29.01 -24.63
C ALA A 129 12.48 27.98 -23.57
N TRP A 130 13.39 27.08 -23.92
CA TRP A 130 13.88 26.00 -23.04
C TRP A 130 15.35 26.14 -22.67
N GLY A 131 16.04 27.15 -23.21
CA GLY A 131 17.46 27.42 -22.95
C GLY A 131 18.43 26.40 -23.57
N THR A 132 17.96 25.54 -24.47
CA THR A 132 18.69 24.41 -25.06
C THR A 132 19.35 24.77 -26.41
N SER A 133 20.33 23.97 -26.81
CA SER A 133 20.96 24.05 -28.14
C SER A 133 20.30 23.07 -29.10
N ILE A 134 19.94 23.54 -30.31
CA ILE A 134 19.37 22.70 -31.38
C ILE A 134 20.53 22.05 -32.14
N LEU A 135 20.48 20.73 -32.27
CA LEU A 135 21.52 19.90 -32.88
C LEU A 135 21.17 19.50 -34.31
N ASP A 136 22.18 19.21 -35.14
CA ASP A 136 22.02 18.66 -36.50
C ASP A 136 21.77 17.14 -36.42
N PRO A 137 20.52 16.65 -36.59
CA PRO A 137 20.23 15.21 -36.57
C PRO A 137 20.83 14.44 -37.75
N ALA A 138 21.26 15.11 -38.82
CA ALA A 138 21.93 14.50 -39.95
C ALA A 138 23.46 14.40 -39.76
N ASN A 139 24.02 15.01 -38.72
CA ASN A 139 25.45 14.89 -38.42
C ASN A 139 25.78 13.46 -37.89
N PRO A 140 26.63 12.68 -38.59
CA PRO A 140 26.96 11.32 -38.17
C PRO A 140 27.75 11.26 -36.86
N ALA A 141 28.53 12.29 -36.52
CA ALA A 141 29.28 12.36 -35.27
C ALA A 141 28.31 12.53 -34.07
N TRP A 142 27.32 13.41 -34.20
CA TRP A 142 26.25 13.54 -33.21
C TRP A 142 25.50 12.22 -33.02
N ARG A 143 25.06 11.57 -34.10
CA ARG A 143 24.39 10.26 -34.02
C ARG A 143 25.23 9.22 -33.30
N SER A 144 26.54 9.16 -33.58
CA SER A 144 27.44 8.23 -32.90
C SER A 144 27.58 8.56 -31.41
N TYR A 145 27.67 9.84 -31.06
CA TYR A 145 27.75 10.29 -29.67
C TYR A 145 26.47 9.96 -28.89
N LEU A 146 25.30 10.23 -29.47
CA LEU A 146 24.00 9.88 -28.90
C LEU A 146 23.91 8.38 -28.59
N LEU A 147 24.30 7.53 -29.54
CA LEU A 147 24.23 6.07 -29.34
C LEU A 147 25.18 5.59 -28.24
N GLU A 148 26.44 6.02 -28.27
CA GLU A 148 27.48 5.41 -27.41
C GLU A 148 27.68 6.13 -26.07
N GLN A 149 27.44 7.45 -26.00
CA GLN A 149 27.67 8.24 -24.79
C GLN A 149 26.38 8.54 -24.01
N VAL A 150 25.21 8.47 -24.67
CA VAL A 150 23.92 8.71 -24.01
C VAL A 150 23.14 7.40 -23.84
N MET A 151 22.86 6.69 -24.93
CA MET A 151 21.95 5.54 -24.88
C MET A 151 22.61 4.24 -24.40
N ALA A 152 23.88 3.98 -24.76
CA ALA A 152 24.57 2.77 -24.30
C ALA A 152 24.71 2.70 -22.76
N PRO A 153 25.09 3.77 -22.05
CA PRO A 153 25.10 3.77 -20.58
C PRO A 153 23.71 3.52 -19.96
N LEU A 154 22.65 4.04 -20.57
CA LEU A 154 21.28 3.78 -20.12
C LEU A 154 20.88 2.31 -20.34
N TRP A 155 21.26 1.73 -21.48
CA TRP A 155 21.06 0.32 -21.75
C TRP A 155 21.81 -0.58 -20.74
N GLU A 156 23.04 -0.21 -20.39
CA GLU A 156 23.85 -0.89 -19.36
C GLU A 156 23.23 -0.78 -17.97
N LYS A 157 22.61 0.37 -17.63
CA LYS A 157 21.80 0.55 -16.41
C LYS A 157 20.50 -0.26 -16.41
N GLY A 158 20.18 -0.96 -17.51
CA GLY A 158 19.06 -1.89 -17.62
C GLY A 158 17.85 -1.36 -18.37
N TYR A 159 17.87 -0.12 -18.89
CA TYR A 159 16.74 0.42 -19.64
C TYR A 159 16.53 -0.36 -20.94
N ARG A 160 15.27 -0.67 -21.25
CA ARG A 160 14.86 -1.32 -22.51
C ARG A 160 13.82 -0.53 -23.29
N GLY A 161 13.28 0.53 -22.69
CA GLY A 161 12.40 1.50 -23.32
C GLY A 161 13.05 2.89 -23.38
N PHE A 162 12.84 3.62 -24.47
CA PHE A 162 13.30 4.98 -24.66
C PHE A 162 12.17 5.87 -25.20
N PHE A 163 11.96 7.00 -24.55
CA PHE A 163 11.09 8.07 -25.02
C PHE A 163 11.96 9.12 -25.72
N LEU A 164 11.75 9.27 -27.03
CA LEU A 164 12.60 10.06 -27.91
C LEU A 164 11.94 11.41 -28.17
N ASP A 165 12.54 12.46 -27.64
CA ASP A 165 12.00 13.82 -27.68
C ASP A 165 12.73 14.72 -28.68
N THR A 166 12.18 15.92 -28.90
CA THR A 166 12.74 17.00 -29.74
C THR A 166 12.98 16.62 -31.20
N LEU A 167 12.13 15.73 -31.72
CA LEU A 167 12.19 15.22 -33.10
C LEU A 167 11.76 16.26 -34.16
N ASP A 168 11.24 17.42 -33.75
CA ASP A 168 10.78 18.51 -34.61
C ASP A 168 11.57 19.83 -34.43
N SER A 169 12.53 19.87 -33.50
CA SER A 169 13.29 21.09 -33.18
C SER A 169 14.09 21.67 -34.36
N TYR A 170 14.53 20.81 -35.29
CA TYR A 170 15.24 21.24 -36.50
C TYR A 170 14.41 22.19 -37.37
N GLN A 171 13.07 22.13 -37.30
CA GLN A 171 12.20 22.99 -38.10
C GLN A 171 12.38 24.48 -37.78
N ARG A 172 12.82 24.80 -36.56
CA ARG A 172 13.12 26.18 -36.12
C ARG A 172 14.45 26.71 -36.65
N ALA A 173 15.37 25.82 -37.02
CA ALA A 173 16.73 26.17 -37.44
C ALA A 173 16.95 26.02 -38.95
N ALA A 174 16.24 25.10 -39.61
CA ALA A 174 16.44 24.81 -41.03
C ALA A 174 15.97 25.96 -41.94
N GLY A 175 16.85 26.39 -42.86
CA GLY A 175 16.66 27.53 -43.76
C GLY A 175 15.81 27.26 -45.01
N GLY A 176 15.34 26.02 -45.23
CA GLY A 176 14.53 25.66 -46.40
C GLY A 176 14.14 24.19 -46.48
N ILE A 177 13.38 23.83 -47.52
CA ILE A 177 12.82 22.48 -47.72
C ILE A 177 13.92 21.41 -47.84
N GLU A 178 14.97 21.67 -48.63
CA GLU A 178 16.07 20.70 -48.82
C GLU A 178 16.80 20.40 -47.50
N GLU A 179 17.03 21.43 -46.68
CA GLU A 179 17.66 21.24 -45.38
C GLU A 179 16.76 20.46 -44.42
N ARG A 180 15.45 20.74 -44.41
CA ARG A 180 14.48 19.95 -43.63
C ARG A 180 14.48 18.48 -44.05
N GLN A 181 14.47 18.21 -45.35
CA GLN A 181 14.52 16.83 -45.86
C GLN A 181 15.80 16.11 -45.42
N ARG A 182 16.96 16.80 -45.46
CA ARG A 182 18.23 16.28 -44.94
C ARG A 182 18.14 15.94 -43.46
N MET A 183 17.52 16.80 -42.65
CA MET A 183 17.35 16.57 -41.21
C MET A 183 16.41 15.39 -40.93
N GLU A 184 15.30 15.27 -41.66
CA GLU A 184 14.38 14.14 -41.60
C GLU A 184 15.08 12.82 -41.96
N ASP A 185 15.93 12.82 -42.99
CA ASP A 185 16.77 11.67 -43.34
C ASP A 185 17.74 11.30 -42.21
N GLY A 186 18.34 12.31 -41.57
CA GLY A 186 19.19 12.16 -40.40
C GLY A 186 18.47 11.53 -39.20
N LEU A 187 17.27 12.01 -38.90
CA LEU A 187 16.43 11.48 -37.82
C LEU A 187 16.01 10.04 -38.09
N ALA A 188 15.51 9.74 -39.30
CA ALA A 188 15.14 8.37 -39.67
C ALA A 188 16.35 7.42 -39.57
N ALA A 189 17.52 7.84 -40.07
CA ALA A 189 18.76 7.08 -39.93
C ALA A 189 19.16 6.86 -38.46
N THR A 190 18.90 7.84 -37.60
CA THR A 190 19.12 7.72 -36.14
C THR A 190 18.21 6.67 -35.52
N ILE A 191 16.91 6.65 -35.84
CA ILE A 191 15.97 5.62 -35.34
C ILE A 191 16.42 4.21 -35.76
N TYR A 192 16.78 4.01 -37.04
CA TYR A 192 17.29 2.72 -37.50
C TYR A 192 18.61 2.33 -36.81
N ALA A 193 19.50 3.29 -36.56
CA ALA A 193 20.75 3.02 -35.87
C ALA A 193 20.54 2.63 -34.40
N ILE A 194 19.58 3.25 -33.70
CA ILE A 194 19.17 2.87 -32.35
C ILE A 194 18.72 1.40 -32.34
N ARG A 195 17.80 1.03 -33.23
CA ARG A 195 17.27 -0.34 -33.30
C ARG A 195 18.32 -1.38 -33.66
N LYS A 196 19.27 -1.00 -34.52
CA LYS A 196 20.41 -1.85 -34.87
C LYS A 196 21.37 -2.04 -33.69
N ARG A 197 21.67 -0.97 -32.93
CA ARG A 197 22.61 -0.99 -31.81
C ARG A 197 22.04 -1.62 -30.55
N PHE A 198 20.73 -1.48 -30.35
CA PHE A 198 20.00 -1.98 -29.18
C PHE A 198 18.80 -2.85 -29.64
N PRO A 199 19.06 -4.10 -30.10
CA PRO A 199 18.00 -4.99 -30.53
C PRO A 199 16.95 -5.20 -29.42
N GLY A 200 15.68 -5.00 -29.75
CA GLY A 200 14.57 -5.12 -28.80
C GLY A 200 14.22 -3.85 -28.03
N ALA A 201 14.94 -2.73 -28.23
CA ALA A 201 14.59 -1.45 -27.63
C ALA A 201 13.17 -1.00 -28.03
N LYS A 202 12.32 -0.70 -27.04
CA LYS A 202 10.97 -0.16 -27.25
C LYS A 202 11.07 1.36 -27.40
N LEU A 203 10.63 1.91 -28.53
CA LEU A 203 10.76 3.34 -28.83
C LEU A 203 9.40 4.02 -28.81
N ILE A 204 9.28 5.10 -28.06
CA ILE A 204 8.15 6.02 -28.11
C ILE A 204 8.66 7.34 -28.70
N LEU A 205 8.05 7.82 -29.78
CA LEU A 205 8.41 9.11 -30.36
C LEU A 205 7.55 10.21 -29.75
N ASN A 206 8.12 11.34 -29.33
CA ASN A 206 7.34 12.56 -29.13
C ASN A 206 7.23 13.28 -30.48
N ARG A 207 6.01 13.34 -31.03
CA ARG A 207 5.72 13.84 -32.38
C ARG A 207 6.50 13.06 -33.45
N GLY A 208 7.40 13.71 -34.18
CA GLY A 208 8.15 13.12 -35.29
C GLY A 208 7.28 12.73 -36.48
N PHE A 209 6.21 13.48 -36.74
CA PHE A 209 5.20 13.16 -37.75
C PHE A 209 5.80 13.08 -39.16
N GLU A 210 6.79 13.92 -39.47
CA GLU A 210 7.43 14.02 -40.78
C GLU A 210 8.21 12.75 -41.16
N ILE A 211 8.69 11.99 -40.18
CA ILE A 211 9.44 10.74 -40.41
C ILE A 211 8.61 9.48 -40.11
N PHE A 212 7.42 9.63 -39.53
CA PHE A 212 6.64 8.51 -38.98
C PHE A 212 6.42 7.38 -39.98
N ASP A 213 5.97 7.68 -41.20
CA ASP A 213 5.66 6.65 -42.20
C ASP A 213 6.89 5.80 -42.58
N ARG A 214 8.08 6.37 -42.47
CA ARG A 214 9.35 5.66 -42.72
C ARG A 214 9.67 4.74 -41.56
N VAL A 215 9.54 5.20 -40.33
CA VAL A 215 10.03 4.52 -39.12
C VAL A 215 8.95 3.76 -38.34
N ARG A 216 7.68 3.78 -38.75
CA ARG A 216 6.56 3.19 -38.01
C ARG A 216 6.74 1.72 -37.62
N GLY A 217 7.52 0.95 -38.38
CA GLY A 217 7.83 -0.45 -38.07
C GLY A 217 8.81 -0.64 -36.89
N GLU A 218 9.43 0.44 -36.43
CA GLU A 218 10.44 0.44 -35.38
C GLU A 218 9.97 1.04 -34.05
N VAL A 219 8.74 1.57 -34.00
CA VAL A 219 8.21 2.33 -32.87
C VAL A 219 7.03 1.60 -32.22
N MET A 220 6.94 1.71 -30.90
CA MET A 220 5.88 1.13 -30.08
C MET A 220 4.68 2.05 -29.97
N ALA A 221 4.90 3.37 -29.89
CA ALA A 221 3.86 4.38 -29.76
C ALA A 221 4.38 5.75 -30.23
N VAL A 222 3.46 6.68 -30.44
CA VAL A 222 3.77 8.10 -30.66
C VAL A 222 3.03 8.94 -29.62
N ALA A 223 3.74 9.81 -28.93
CA ALA A 223 3.20 10.82 -28.04
C ALA A 223 3.05 12.16 -28.74
N ALA A 224 2.14 13.02 -28.24
CA ALA A 224 2.09 14.41 -28.65
C ALA A 224 1.60 15.32 -27.52
N GLU A 225 2.09 16.55 -27.55
CA GLU A 225 1.78 17.61 -26.58
C GLU A 225 1.40 18.89 -27.34
N SER A 226 0.25 19.52 -27.13
CA SER A 226 -0.90 19.06 -26.33
C SER A 226 -2.19 19.25 -27.15
N LEU A 227 -3.26 18.53 -26.80
CA LEU A 227 -4.48 18.48 -27.61
C LEU A 227 -5.60 19.40 -27.10
N PHE A 228 -5.84 19.44 -25.78
CA PHE A 228 -6.89 20.25 -25.18
C PHE A 228 -6.35 21.31 -24.23
N GLN A 229 -5.39 20.94 -23.38
CA GLN A 229 -4.78 21.80 -22.35
C GLN A 229 -3.28 21.89 -22.59
N ARG A 230 -2.77 23.12 -22.69
CA ARG A 230 -1.36 23.43 -22.95
C ARG A 230 -0.75 24.21 -21.81
N PHE A 231 0.57 24.19 -21.79
CA PHE A 231 1.40 25.12 -21.06
C PHE A 231 2.23 25.93 -22.06
N ASP A 232 2.27 27.25 -21.90
CA ASP A 232 3.15 28.13 -22.66
C ASP A 232 4.41 28.41 -21.81
N PRO A 233 5.58 27.84 -22.18
CA PRO A 233 6.81 28.00 -21.41
C PRO A 233 7.37 29.43 -21.45
N VAL A 234 6.97 30.26 -22.42
CA VAL A 234 7.45 31.65 -22.53
C VAL A 234 6.72 32.56 -21.55
N SER A 235 5.40 32.43 -21.46
CA SER A 235 4.59 33.21 -20.52
C SER A 235 4.45 32.56 -19.14
N GLY A 236 4.77 31.26 -19.02
CA GLY A 236 4.56 30.47 -17.81
C GLY A 236 3.09 30.22 -17.49
N THR A 237 2.21 30.21 -18.51
CA THR A 237 0.76 30.14 -18.31
C THR A 237 0.14 28.86 -18.88
N TYR A 238 -0.83 28.33 -18.14
CA TYR A 238 -1.69 27.24 -18.58
C TYR A 238 -2.89 27.78 -19.35
N GLY A 239 -3.38 27.04 -20.34
CA GLY A 239 -4.58 27.42 -21.08
C GLY A 239 -5.06 26.38 -22.07
N ALA A 240 -6.14 26.69 -22.78
CA ALA A 240 -6.65 25.81 -23.82
C ALA A 240 -5.77 25.87 -25.08
N VAL A 241 -5.63 24.72 -25.75
CA VAL A 241 -5.07 24.63 -27.10
C VAL A 241 -6.03 25.32 -28.09
N SER A 242 -5.48 26.08 -29.04
CA SER A 242 -6.26 26.77 -30.07
C SER A 242 -7.00 25.77 -30.96
N GLU A 243 -8.13 26.17 -31.55
CA GLU A 243 -8.88 25.24 -32.41
C GLU A 243 -8.08 24.84 -33.65
N GLU A 244 -7.28 25.76 -34.21
CA GLU A 244 -6.40 25.48 -35.35
C GLU A 244 -5.33 24.43 -35.02
N ASP A 245 -4.59 24.62 -33.92
CA ASP A 245 -3.55 23.67 -33.49
C ASP A 245 -4.17 22.31 -33.14
N ARG A 246 -5.35 22.32 -32.52
CA ARG A 246 -6.08 21.10 -32.15
C ARG A 246 -6.49 20.31 -33.38
N GLU A 247 -7.10 20.95 -34.39
CA GLU A 247 -7.53 20.25 -35.60
C GLU A 247 -6.34 19.77 -36.44
N TRP A 248 -5.26 20.55 -36.51
CA TRP A 248 -4.01 20.10 -37.12
C TRP A 248 -3.46 18.85 -36.42
N LEU A 249 -3.36 18.88 -35.10
CA LEU A 249 -2.81 17.77 -34.32
C LEU A 249 -3.71 16.53 -34.41
N LYS A 250 -5.04 16.68 -34.36
CA LYS A 250 -5.98 15.56 -34.60
C LYS A 250 -5.74 14.89 -35.95
N GLY A 251 -5.46 15.67 -37.00
CA GLY A 251 -5.12 15.13 -38.31
C GLY A 251 -3.89 14.22 -38.28
N GLN A 252 -2.82 14.65 -37.62
CA GLN A 252 -1.59 13.86 -37.45
C GLN A 252 -1.83 12.60 -36.63
N LEU A 253 -2.53 12.73 -35.49
CA LEU A 253 -2.81 11.60 -34.59
C LEU A 253 -3.74 10.56 -35.22
N ALA A 254 -4.72 11.00 -36.00
CA ALA A 254 -5.60 10.10 -36.75
C ALA A 254 -4.84 9.28 -37.80
N HIS A 255 -3.83 9.88 -38.46
CA HIS A 255 -2.93 9.16 -39.38
C HIS A 255 -2.17 8.04 -38.65
N ILE A 256 -1.63 8.34 -37.47
CA ILE A 256 -0.90 7.36 -36.64
C ILE A 256 -1.82 6.23 -36.16
N GLN A 257 -3.00 6.54 -35.62
CA GLN A 257 -3.98 5.53 -35.19
C GLN A 257 -4.40 4.64 -36.36
N LYS A 258 -4.62 5.20 -37.55
CA LYS A 258 -4.98 4.44 -38.76
C LYS A 258 -3.87 3.47 -39.20
N ALA A 259 -2.61 3.79 -38.89
CA ALA A 259 -1.49 2.89 -39.09
C ALA A 259 -1.38 1.77 -38.03
N GLY A 260 -2.28 1.74 -37.04
CA GLY A 260 -2.31 0.75 -35.96
C GLY A 260 -1.28 1.01 -34.86
N VAL A 261 -0.69 2.21 -34.81
CA VAL A 261 0.29 2.59 -33.78
C VAL A 261 -0.45 3.32 -32.65
N PRO A 262 -0.24 2.92 -31.38
CA PRO A 262 -0.79 3.61 -30.21
C PRO A 262 -0.39 5.09 -30.16
N VAL A 263 -1.36 5.93 -29.79
CA VAL A 263 -1.15 7.37 -29.57
C VAL A 263 -1.25 7.70 -28.09
N ILE A 264 -0.25 8.40 -27.57
CA ILE A 264 -0.22 8.96 -26.22
C ILE A 264 -0.47 10.46 -26.33
N ALA A 265 -1.38 11.00 -25.51
CA ALA A 265 -1.65 12.43 -25.49
C ALA A 265 -1.27 13.02 -24.13
N ILE A 266 -0.35 13.98 -24.15
CA ILE A 266 0.20 14.64 -22.97
C ILE A 266 -0.34 16.07 -22.92
N ASP A 267 -1.17 16.33 -21.91
CA ASP A 267 -1.83 17.63 -21.71
C ASP A 267 -1.44 18.22 -20.35
N TYR A 268 -1.39 19.55 -20.29
CA TYR A 268 -0.87 20.26 -19.12
C TYR A 268 -1.95 21.02 -18.37
N VAL A 269 -2.12 20.67 -17.08
CA VAL A 269 -3.12 21.27 -16.18
C VAL A 269 -2.44 21.64 -14.86
N PRO A 270 -2.75 22.81 -14.28
CA PRO A 270 -2.23 23.18 -12.97
C PRO A 270 -2.56 22.13 -11.88
N PRO A 271 -1.66 21.89 -10.90
CA PRO A 271 -1.89 20.91 -9.83
C PRO A 271 -3.20 21.11 -9.04
N ASP A 272 -3.66 22.35 -8.87
CA ASP A 272 -4.88 22.70 -8.14
C ASP A 272 -6.18 22.50 -8.95
N LYS A 273 -6.08 22.08 -10.23
CA LYS A 273 -7.21 21.85 -11.15
C LYS A 273 -7.39 20.38 -11.50
N ARG A 274 -7.30 19.50 -10.50
CA ARG A 274 -7.33 18.04 -10.73
C ARG A 274 -8.61 17.51 -11.38
N GLU A 275 -9.77 18.12 -11.16
CA GLU A 275 -11.00 17.74 -11.88
C GLU A 275 -10.89 18.04 -13.39
N LEU A 276 -10.28 19.17 -13.77
CA LEU A 276 -10.04 19.49 -15.19
C LEU A 276 -9.08 18.48 -15.82
N ALA A 277 -8.11 17.98 -15.06
CA ALA A 277 -7.22 16.91 -15.52
C ALA A 277 -7.99 15.61 -15.78
N ARG A 278 -8.93 15.23 -14.91
CA ARG A 278 -9.82 14.06 -15.14
C ARG A 278 -10.72 14.23 -16.34
N GLU A 279 -11.37 15.38 -16.49
CA GLU A 279 -12.20 15.69 -17.66
C GLU A 279 -11.40 15.63 -18.96
N THR A 280 -10.16 16.12 -18.94
CA THR A 280 -9.26 16.10 -20.09
C THR A 280 -8.82 14.68 -20.41
N ALA A 281 -8.40 13.89 -19.42
CA ALA A 281 -8.03 12.49 -19.59
C ALA A 281 -9.19 11.65 -20.15
N ALA A 282 -10.43 11.88 -19.70
CA ALA A 282 -11.62 11.23 -20.23
C ALA A 282 -11.84 11.57 -21.72
N LYS A 283 -11.77 12.85 -22.10
CA LYS A 283 -11.90 13.28 -23.51
C LYS A 283 -10.84 12.66 -24.41
N LEU A 284 -9.60 12.58 -23.93
CA LEU A 284 -8.50 11.94 -24.65
C LEU A 284 -8.77 10.44 -24.84
N SER A 285 -9.23 9.75 -23.80
CA SER A 285 -9.57 8.33 -23.87
C SER A 285 -10.75 8.04 -24.79
N GLU A 286 -11.76 8.93 -24.87
CA GLU A 286 -12.88 8.82 -25.80
C GLU A 286 -12.45 8.88 -27.27
N LEU A 287 -11.35 9.58 -27.56
CA LEU A 287 -10.72 9.63 -28.89
C LEU A 287 -9.82 8.41 -29.18
N GLY A 288 -9.75 7.46 -28.25
CA GLY A 288 -8.88 6.27 -28.38
C GLY A 288 -7.40 6.56 -28.15
N TYR A 289 -7.07 7.66 -27.48
CA TYR A 289 -5.70 7.99 -27.06
C TYR A 289 -5.42 7.48 -25.65
N ILE A 290 -4.14 7.26 -25.33
CA ILE A 290 -3.68 6.95 -23.97
C ILE A 290 -3.40 8.29 -23.28
N PRO A 291 -4.19 8.70 -22.29
CA PRO A 291 -4.03 10.01 -21.68
C PRO A 291 -2.91 10.03 -20.64
N TRP A 292 -2.21 11.17 -20.58
CA TRP A 292 -1.44 11.60 -19.42
C TRP A 292 -1.62 13.10 -19.22
N VAL A 293 -2.24 13.50 -18.12
CA VAL A 293 -2.52 14.91 -17.83
C VAL A 293 -1.87 15.32 -16.51
N ALA A 294 -0.89 16.22 -16.56
CA ALA A 294 -0.03 16.56 -15.41
C ALA A 294 0.39 18.05 -15.42
N ASP A 295 1.23 18.44 -14.46
CA ASP A 295 1.88 19.75 -14.43
C ASP A 295 2.96 19.88 -15.52
N SER A 296 3.32 21.11 -15.86
CA SER A 296 4.32 21.42 -16.90
C SER A 296 5.70 20.82 -16.64
N ASP A 297 6.05 20.63 -15.37
CA ASP A 297 7.37 20.13 -14.99
C ASP A 297 7.40 18.60 -14.90
N LEU A 298 6.25 17.94 -15.11
CA LEU A 298 6.04 16.50 -14.93
C LEU A 298 6.56 16.05 -13.56
N SER A 299 6.32 16.87 -12.54
CA SER A 299 6.81 16.69 -11.17
C SER A 299 5.76 16.08 -10.23
N SER A 300 4.52 15.94 -10.70
CA SER A 300 3.41 15.33 -9.96
C SER A 300 2.88 14.05 -10.61
N LEU A 301 2.19 13.24 -9.80
CA LEU A 301 1.42 12.10 -10.31
C LEU A 301 0.14 12.62 -10.98
N GLY A 302 0.19 12.66 -12.32
CA GLY A 302 -0.91 13.10 -13.18
C GLY A 302 -2.13 12.18 -13.16
N VAL A 303 -3.04 12.44 -14.10
CA VAL A 303 -4.22 11.63 -14.38
C VAL A 303 -4.06 10.99 -15.75
N GLY A 304 -4.06 9.65 -15.80
CA GLY A 304 -4.02 8.90 -17.05
C GLY A 304 -5.18 7.92 -17.18
N ALA A 305 -4.96 6.82 -17.88
CA ALA A 305 -5.94 5.72 -17.97
C ALA A 305 -6.26 5.11 -16.59
N VAL A 306 -5.31 5.26 -15.66
CA VAL A 306 -5.47 5.01 -14.23
C VAL A 306 -5.01 6.23 -13.44
N GLU A 307 -5.65 6.47 -12.30
CA GLU A 307 -5.32 7.53 -11.35
C GLU A 307 -4.98 6.89 -9.99
N VAL A 308 -3.75 7.08 -9.53
CA VAL A 308 -3.31 6.56 -8.22
C VAL A 308 -4.06 7.26 -7.09
N VAL A 309 -4.52 6.49 -6.11
CA VAL A 309 -4.98 7.01 -4.82
C VAL A 309 -3.75 7.14 -3.92
N PRO A 310 -3.37 8.37 -3.49
CA PRO A 310 -2.25 8.53 -2.58
C PRO A 310 -2.51 7.79 -1.27
N ARG A 311 -1.55 6.99 -0.81
CA ARG A 311 -1.66 6.24 0.46
C ARG A 311 -0.70 6.73 1.55
N SER A 312 0.21 7.63 1.21
CA SER A 312 1.17 8.21 2.15
C SER A 312 0.56 9.38 2.91
N ILE A 313 0.71 9.38 4.22
CA ILE A 313 0.47 10.52 5.10
C ILE A 313 1.82 11.02 5.59
N LEU A 314 2.07 12.32 5.44
CA LEU A 314 3.26 12.95 6.00
C LEU A 314 3.00 13.29 7.47
N GLY A 315 3.73 12.66 8.39
CA GLY A 315 3.64 12.85 9.83
C GLY A 315 4.76 13.75 10.35
N ILE A 316 4.42 14.98 10.75
CA ILE A 316 5.38 15.95 11.32
C ILE A 316 5.39 15.82 12.85
N TYR A 317 6.51 15.37 13.40
CA TYR A 317 6.71 15.15 14.85
C TYR A 317 7.88 15.99 15.40
N ASP A 318 7.99 16.16 16.72
CA ASP A 318 9.15 16.83 17.34
C ASP A 318 10.22 15.82 17.76
N GLY A 319 11.43 15.91 17.18
CA GLY A 319 12.56 15.03 17.54
C GLY A 319 12.99 15.08 19.01
N LEU A 320 12.52 16.03 19.83
CA LEU A 320 12.73 15.99 21.29
C LEU A 320 11.97 14.88 22.01
N GLU A 321 10.99 14.24 21.35
CA GLU A 321 10.28 13.06 21.88
C GLU A 321 11.20 11.83 22.07
N GLY A 322 12.40 11.85 21.47
CA GLY A 322 13.34 10.73 21.50
C GLY A 322 13.32 9.94 20.19
N ASP A 323 13.63 8.64 20.26
CA ASP A 323 13.55 7.76 19.09
C ASP A 323 12.13 7.79 18.50
N MET A 324 12.07 7.79 17.17
CA MET A 324 10.81 7.86 16.42
C MET A 324 9.78 6.79 16.81
N ALA A 325 10.23 5.61 17.29
CA ALA A 325 9.36 4.54 17.79
C ALA A 325 8.57 4.92 19.06
N TYR A 326 8.99 5.97 19.79
CA TYR A 326 8.32 6.40 21.02
C TYR A 326 7.46 7.65 20.87
N THR A 327 7.50 8.30 19.70
CA THR A 327 6.71 9.50 19.42
C THR A 327 5.21 9.23 19.49
N ARG A 328 4.41 10.21 19.95
CA ARG A 328 2.93 10.08 19.99
C ARG A 328 2.34 9.83 18.61
N LEU A 329 2.91 10.48 17.60
CA LEU A 329 2.48 10.35 16.21
C LEU A 329 2.61 8.89 15.74
N HIS A 330 3.78 8.27 15.94
CA HIS A 330 4.00 6.87 15.60
C HIS A 330 3.15 5.92 16.46
N ARG A 331 3.19 6.11 17.79
CA ARG A 331 2.55 5.18 18.74
C ARG A 331 1.03 5.16 18.62
N PHE A 332 0.41 6.31 18.36
CA PHE A 332 -1.04 6.45 18.47
C PHE A 332 -1.74 6.75 17.14
N ALA A 333 -1.19 7.61 16.27
CA ALA A 333 -1.86 7.97 15.02
C ALA A 333 -1.66 6.92 13.91
N GLN A 334 -0.51 6.25 13.88
CA GLN A 334 -0.18 5.35 12.77
C GLN A 334 -1.08 4.12 12.69
N MET A 335 -1.47 3.51 13.81
CA MET A 335 -2.33 2.32 13.79
C MET A 335 -3.71 2.62 13.18
N PRO A 336 -4.45 3.67 13.59
CA PRO A 336 -5.70 4.06 12.94
C PRO A 336 -5.53 4.35 11.44
N LEU A 337 -4.44 5.00 11.04
CA LEU A 337 -4.12 5.26 9.63
C LEU A 337 -3.82 3.98 8.85
N ASN A 338 -3.04 3.05 9.41
CA ASN A 338 -2.79 1.73 8.84
C ASN A 338 -4.09 0.96 8.63
N HIS A 339 -4.97 0.96 9.64
CA HIS A 339 -6.28 0.36 9.49
C HIS A 339 -7.04 0.99 8.34
N LEU A 340 -7.07 2.33 8.20
CA LEU A 340 -7.71 3.03 7.08
C LEU A 340 -7.03 2.82 5.71
N GLY A 341 -5.92 2.08 5.66
CA GLY A 341 -5.20 1.74 4.44
C GLY A 341 -4.03 2.67 4.13
N TYR A 342 -3.64 3.57 5.03
CA TYR A 342 -2.61 4.56 4.81
C TYR A 342 -1.29 4.18 5.50
N ARG A 343 -0.18 4.56 4.86
CA ARG A 343 1.17 4.49 5.45
C ARG A 343 1.56 5.86 5.99
N LEU A 344 2.44 5.86 6.99
CA LEU A 344 2.91 7.08 7.63
C LEU A 344 4.40 7.27 7.33
N GLU A 345 4.74 8.41 6.74
CA GLU A 345 6.11 8.86 6.56
C GLU A 345 6.42 9.91 7.63
N LEU A 346 7.33 9.58 8.54
CA LEU A 346 7.68 10.45 9.65
C LEU A 346 8.74 11.46 9.21
N HIS A 347 8.50 12.73 9.50
CA HIS A 347 9.45 13.80 9.27
C HIS A 347 9.65 14.60 10.56
N ASN A 348 10.91 14.74 10.94
CA ASN A 348 11.30 15.44 12.14
C ASN A 348 11.16 16.95 11.91
N LEU A 349 10.32 17.62 12.70
CA LEU A 349 10.11 19.07 12.64
C LEU A 349 11.38 19.87 12.93
N ARG A 350 12.49 19.26 13.36
CA ARG A 350 13.78 19.93 13.57
C ARG A 350 14.70 19.90 12.35
N GLU A 351 14.25 19.27 11.26
CA GLU A 351 14.92 19.24 9.96
C GLU A 351 14.21 20.17 8.95
N PRO A 352 14.86 20.56 7.84
CA PRO A 352 14.20 21.34 6.80
C PRO A 352 12.96 20.63 6.27
N LEU A 353 11.81 21.32 6.29
CA LEU A 353 10.54 20.76 5.82
C LEU A 353 10.61 20.34 4.34
N PRO A 354 9.88 19.28 3.93
CA PRO A 354 9.92 18.79 2.55
C PRO A 354 9.53 19.88 1.54
N LYS A 355 10.30 19.97 0.46
CA LYS A 355 10.08 20.87 -0.68
C LYS A 355 9.35 20.14 -1.83
N GLY A 356 8.81 20.91 -2.78
CA GLY A 356 8.11 20.39 -3.95
C GLY A 356 6.60 20.25 -3.76
N ILE A 357 5.91 19.78 -4.80
CA ILE A 357 4.45 19.62 -4.80
C ILE A 357 4.09 18.36 -4.01
N LEU A 358 3.32 18.51 -2.93
CA LEU A 358 2.86 17.35 -2.14
C LEU A 358 1.54 16.77 -2.64
N ALA A 359 0.73 17.58 -3.35
CA ALA A 359 -0.51 17.14 -3.97
C ALA A 359 -0.29 15.96 -4.93
N GLY A 360 -1.14 14.94 -4.83
CA GLY A 360 -1.02 13.72 -5.63
C GLY A 360 0.03 12.72 -5.10
N ARG A 361 0.97 13.12 -4.24
CA ARG A 361 1.92 12.22 -3.56
C ARG A 361 1.45 11.83 -2.17
N TYR A 362 0.94 12.80 -1.41
CA TYR A 362 0.41 12.58 -0.06
C TYR A 362 -1.10 12.75 -0.02
N ALA A 363 -1.79 11.88 0.71
CA ALA A 363 -3.22 12.01 0.97
C ALA A 363 -3.53 13.11 2.01
N GLY A 364 -2.53 13.47 2.82
CA GLY A 364 -2.64 14.54 3.80
C GLY A 364 -1.42 14.60 4.71
N VAL A 365 -1.45 15.58 5.62
CA VAL A 365 -0.40 15.84 6.61
C VAL A 365 -1.00 15.75 8.01
N VAL A 366 -0.32 15.05 8.92
CA VAL A 366 -0.63 15.06 10.35
C VAL A 366 0.51 15.75 11.09
N VAL A 367 0.19 16.81 11.84
CA VAL A 367 1.14 17.59 12.63
C VAL A 367 0.82 17.36 14.10
N TRP A 368 1.76 16.77 14.84
CA TRP A 368 1.58 16.48 16.27
C TRP A 368 2.88 16.75 17.05
N PRO A 369 3.24 18.02 17.27
CA PRO A 369 4.48 18.39 17.93
C PRO A 369 4.30 18.48 19.45
N LEU A 370 5.38 18.26 20.20
CA LEU A 370 5.40 18.48 21.66
C LEU A 370 5.24 19.95 22.04
N SER A 371 5.78 20.86 21.24
CA SER A 371 5.80 22.29 21.53
C SER A 371 5.75 23.13 20.25
N GLY A 372 5.40 24.41 20.38
CA GLY A 372 5.34 25.34 19.25
C GLY A 372 6.69 25.93 18.82
N ALA A 373 7.75 25.83 19.64
CA ALA A 373 9.00 26.53 19.38
C ALA A 373 9.76 26.06 18.11
N PRO A 374 9.85 24.75 17.79
CA PRO A 374 10.55 24.30 16.59
C PRO A 374 9.86 24.74 15.29
N GLY A 375 8.52 24.76 15.27
CA GLY A 375 7.77 25.13 14.07
C GLY A 375 7.86 26.62 13.73
N GLU A 376 8.12 27.50 14.70
CA GLU A 376 8.42 28.91 14.43
C GLU A 376 9.77 29.11 13.75
N GLN A 377 10.79 28.35 14.17
CA GLN A 377 12.15 28.44 13.63
C GLN A 377 12.24 27.95 12.19
N LEU A 378 11.37 27.01 11.80
CA LEU A 378 11.39 26.35 10.49
C LEU A 378 10.21 26.74 9.59
N GLU A 379 9.60 27.90 9.87
CA GLU A 379 8.54 28.49 9.06
C GLU A 379 7.34 27.54 8.78
N LEU A 380 7.00 26.68 9.75
CA LEU A 380 5.92 25.70 9.62
C LEU A 380 4.60 26.34 9.19
N ARG A 381 4.29 27.54 9.71
CA ARG A 381 3.09 28.30 9.33
C ARG A 381 3.07 28.64 7.84
N SER A 382 4.19 29.08 7.27
CA SER A 382 4.31 29.40 5.85
C SER A 382 4.18 28.14 5.00
N TRP A 383 4.87 27.07 5.41
CA TRP A 383 4.80 25.78 4.75
C TRP A 383 3.38 25.18 4.75
N VAL A 384 2.64 25.27 5.86
CA VAL A 384 1.22 24.83 5.93
C VAL A 384 0.33 25.63 4.98
N LEU A 385 0.55 26.94 4.86
CA LEU A 385 -0.22 27.78 3.92
C LEU A 385 0.02 27.39 2.46
N GLU A 386 1.21 26.91 2.11
CA GLU A 386 1.47 26.34 0.79
C GLU A 386 0.67 25.06 0.56
N ARG A 387 0.61 24.16 1.57
CA ARG A 387 -0.21 22.94 1.49
C ARG A 387 -1.69 23.26 1.31
N PHE A 388 -2.19 24.34 1.91
CA PHE A 388 -3.57 24.80 1.69
C PHE A 388 -3.80 25.25 0.24
N LYS A 389 -2.83 25.93 -0.38
CA LYS A 389 -2.90 26.31 -1.81
C LYS A 389 -2.87 25.07 -2.72
N GLU A 390 -2.08 24.07 -2.36
CA GLU A 390 -2.01 22.77 -3.04
C GLU A 390 -3.24 21.87 -2.77
N GLN A 391 -4.17 22.31 -1.91
CA GLN A 391 -5.33 21.53 -1.46
C GLN A 391 -4.98 20.23 -0.74
N VAL A 392 -3.77 20.13 -0.17
CA VAL A 392 -3.36 18.99 0.67
C VAL A 392 -3.95 19.15 2.07
N PRO A 393 -4.81 18.22 2.53
CA PRO A 393 -5.45 18.34 3.83
C PRO A 393 -4.46 18.24 5.00
N VAL A 394 -4.63 19.07 6.03
CA VAL A 394 -3.76 19.08 7.22
C VAL A 394 -4.58 18.84 8.49
N ALA A 395 -4.14 17.89 9.32
CA ALA A 395 -4.71 17.60 10.63
C ALA A 395 -3.72 17.96 11.75
N PHE A 396 -4.15 18.79 12.71
CA PHE A 396 -3.36 19.14 13.90
C PHE A 396 -3.86 18.42 15.14
N LEU A 397 -2.94 17.85 15.92
CA LEU A 397 -3.24 17.19 17.18
C LEU A 397 -2.43 17.81 18.32
N ASP A 398 -3.08 18.03 19.46
CA ASP A 398 -2.63 18.75 20.65
C ASP A 398 -2.29 20.24 20.45
N SER A 399 -1.55 20.59 19.39
CA SER A 399 -1.17 21.98 19.09
C SER A 399 -0.96 22.19 17.58
N PHE A 400 -0.91 23.47 17.16
CA PHE A 400 -0.60 23.84 15.78
C PHE A 400 0.90 23.78 15.46
N GLY A 401 1.77 23.74 16.47
CA GLY A 401 3.22 23.82 16.28
C GLY A 401 3.78 25.22 15.98
N PHE A 402 2.97 26.28 16.06
CA PHE A 402 3.38 27.68 15.89
C PHE A 402 2.43 28.63 16.64
N THR A 403 2.82 29.89 16.84
CA THR A 403 1.96 30.92 17.46
C THR A 403 0.69 31.21 16.67
N LEU A 404 -0.42 31.34 17.39
CA LEU A 404 -1.74 31.67 16.84
C LEU A 404 -1.99 33.17 16.74
N ALA A 405 -1.00 34.03 17.02
CA ALA A 405 -1.16 35.46 16.82
C ALA A 405 -1.25 35.78 15.31
N ASP A 406 -2.18 36.67 14.95
CA ASP A 406 -2.33 37.20 13.59
C ASP A 406 -2.47 36.11 12.52
N LEU A 407 -3.26 35.07 12.77
CA LEU A 407 -3.48 34.00 11.79
C LEU A 407 -4.08 34.56 10.48
N PRO A 408 -3.55 34.17 9.30
CA PRO A 408 -4.07 34.66 8.03
C PRO A 408 -5.46 34.10 7.73
N ASP A 409 -6.24 34.84 6.95
CA ASP A 409 -7.61 34.47 6.55
C ASP A 409 -7.79 33.03 6.03
N PRO A 410 -6.84 32.43 5.28
CA PRO A 410 -6.93 31.02 4.85
C PRO A 410 -7.17 30.02 5.99
N PHE A 411 -6.72 30.29 7.22
CA PHE A 411 -7.01 29.41 8.36
C PHE A 411 -8.50 29.43 8.75
N GLY A 412 -9.24 30.50 8.45
CA GLY A 412 -10.65 30.62 8.82
C GLY A 412 -10.88 30.60 10.34
N LEU A 413 -9.89 31.05 11.11
CA LEU A 413 -9.90 31.13 12.56
C LEU A 413 -9.73 32.57 13.00
N GLN A 414 -10.39 32.94 14.10
CA GLN A 414 -10.18 34.21 14.77
C GLN A 414 -9.54 33.97 16.13
N THR A 415 -8.44 34.67 16.35
CA THR A 415 -7.70 34.67 17.61
C THR A 415 -7.91 36.00 18.32
N GLY A 416 -8.02 35.97 19.65
CA GLY A 416 -8.33 37.16 20.45
C GLY A 416 -9.83 37.45 20.55
N GLY A 417 -10.22 37.98 21.71
CA GLY A 417 -11.61 38.18 22.14
C GLY A 417 -11.68 38.93 23.46
N GLN A 418 -12.87 38.97 24.08
CA GLN A 418 -13.05 39.63 25.38
C GLN A 418 -12.05 39.07 26.41
N PRO A 419 -11.36 39.91 27.19
CA PRO A 419 -10.43 39.43 28.21
C PRO A 419 -11.13 38.44 29.14
N VAL A 420 -10.45 37.34 29.50
CA VAL A 420 -10.98 36.39 30.48
C VAL A 420 -10.92 37.06 31.87
N THR A 421 -11.93 37.85 32.20
CA THR A 421 -12.08 38.50 33.49
C THR A 421 -12.79 37.55 34.45
N GLY A 422 -12.06 36.59 35.04
CA GLY A 422 -12.59 35.79 36.15
C GLY A 422 -11.97 34.40 36.38
N SER A 423 -12.23 33.87 37.58
CA SER A 423 -11.86 32.53 38.06
C SER A 423 -12.80 31.41 37.59
N GLY A 424 -13.61 31.65 36.56
CA GLY A 424 -14.58 30.67 36.06
C GLY A 424 -13.92 29.37 35.61
N THR A 425 -14.53 28.23 35.96
CA THR A 425 -14.07 26.91 35.53
C THR A 425 -14.37 26.70 34.06
N LEU A 426 -13.43 26.12 33.31
CA LEU A 426 -13.66 25.69 31.94
C LEU A 426 -14.78 24.63 31.84
N GLN A 427 -15.77 24.86 30.98
CA GLN A 427 -16.93 23.98 30.78
C GLN A 427 -17.09 23.58 29.32
N VAL A 428 -17.62 22.39 29.05
CA VAL A 428 -18.01 21.97 27.69
C VAL A 428 -19.37 22.60 27.34
N VAL A 429 -19.42 23.36 26.24
CA VAL A 429 -20.65 23.99 25.73
C VAL A 429 -21.37 23.07 24.76
N SER A 430 -20.62 22.49 23.81
CA SER A 430 -21.16 21.57 22.81
C SER A 430 -20.09 20.61 22.32
N ARG A 431 -20.49 19.39 21.97
CA ARG A 431 -19.61 18.38 21.38
C ARG A 431 -20.30 17.62 20.25
N ASP A 432 -19.52 17.29 19.23
CA ASP A 432 -19.89 16.40 18.14
C ASP A 432 -19.79 14.92 18.59
N PRO A 433 -20.55 13.97 17.99
CA PRO A 433 -20.49 12.56 18.37
C PRO A 433 -19.10 11.91 18.27
N ILE A 434 -18.18 12.47 17.47
CA ILE A 434 -16.81 11.95 17.40
C ILE A 434 -15.96 12.29 18.64
N ILE A 435 -16.45 13.16 19.54
CA ILE A 435 -15.78 13.56 20.78
C ILE A 435 -16.40 12.82 21.98
N GLY A 436 -15.54 12.20 22.78
CA GLY A 436 -15.90 11.30 23.87
C GLY A 436 -15.80 9.82 23.50
N PHE A 437 -14.84 9.45 22.64
CA PHE A 437 -14.72 8.10 22.06
C PHE A 437 -14.36 7.02 23.10
N GLU A 438 -13.18 7.08 23.72
CA GLU A 438 -12.78 6.20 24.83
C GLU A 438 -12.85 6.91 26.18
N SER A 439 -12.72 8.23 26.18
CA SER A 439 -12.81 9.06 27.38
C SER A 439 -13.57 10.34 27.13
N PRO A 440 -14.40 10.81 28.08
CA PRO A 440 -15.12 12.06 27.94
C PRO A 440 -14.15 13.25 27.82
N PRO A 441 -14.52 14.33 27.13
CA PRO A 441 -13.70 15.54 27.12
C PRO A 441 -13.69 16.15 28.53
N LEU A 442 -12.53 16.12 29.20
CA LEU A 442 -12.34 16.67 30.54
C LEU A 442 -11.59 18.01 30.42
N PRO A 443 -12.26 19.16 30.62
CA PRO A 443 -11.61 20.46 30.48
C PRO A 443 -10.56 20.69 31.58
N GLN A 444 -9.34 21.09 31.17
CA GLN A 444 -8.27 21.54 32.07
C GLN A 444 -8.19 23.07 32.04
N GLN A 445 -7.97 23.73 33.19
CA GLN A 445 -8.10 25.19 33.31
C GLN A 445 -7.06 25.98 32.49
N ASP A 446 -5.89 25.38 32.28
CA ASP A 446 -4.77 25.88 31.47
C ASP A 446 -4.94 25.62 29.97
N ALA A 447 -5.89 24.78 29.56
CA ALA A 447 -6.16 24.45 28.16
C ALA A 447 -7.01 25.49 27.40
N PHE A 448 -7.38 26.61 28.04
CA PHE A 448 -8.22 27.63 27.40
C PHE A 448 -7.41 28.57 26.50
N VAL A 449 -7.49 28.34 25.19
CA VAL A 449 -7.02 29.27 24.15
C VAL A 449 -8.23 29.96 23.53
N GLN A 450 -8.18 31.28 23.31
CA GLN A 450 -9.27 31.99 22.63
C GLN A 450 -9.22 31.79 21.12
N LEU A 451 -9.98 30.81 20.64
CA LEU A 451 -10.07 30.46 19.23
C LEU A 451 -11.54 30.40 18.82
N ARG A 452 -11.93 31.16 17.80
CA ARG A 452 -13.29 31.09 17.23
C ARG A 452 -13.23 30.64 15.78
N LEU A 453 -14.04 29.65 15.45
CA LEU A 453 -14.17 29.14 14.10
C LEU A 453 -15.01 30.11 13.24
N ARG A 454 -14.44 30.63 12.15
CA ARG A 454 -15.19 31.43 11.16
C ARG A 454 -15.76 30.58 10.04
N LYS A 455 -15.04 29.52 9.63
CA LYS A 455 -15.44 28.62 8.53
C LYS A 455 -15.19 27.17 8.93
N GLY A 456 -16.23 26.34 8.86
CA GLY A 456 -16.15 24.91 9.14
C GLY A 456 -17.21 24.42 10.13
N ARG A 457 -16.97 23.25 10.71
CA ARG A 457 -17.82 22.61 11.72
C ARG A 457 -17.02 22.47 13.01
N SER A 458 -17.51 23.10 14.09
CA SER A 458 -16.97 22.91 15.43
C SER A 458 -17.28 21.49 15.91
N LEU A 459 -16.27 20.79 16.42
CA LEU A 459 -16.37 19.46 17.01
C LEU A 459 -16.44 19.53 18.53
N LEU A 460 -15.74 20.49 19.13
CA LEU A 460 -15.78 20.73 20.56
C LEU A 460 -15.70 22.23 20.83
N LYS A 461 -16.71 22.74 21.53
CA LYS A 461 -16.75 24.09 22.05
C LYS A 461 -16.72 24.07 23.56
N VAL A 462 -15.89 24.93 24.14
CA VAL A 462 -15.78 25.15 25.58
C VAL A 462 -16.02 26.61 25.94
N SER A 463 -16.35 26.89 27.20
CA SER A 463 -16.48 28.24 27.72
C SER A 463 -15.75 28.45 29.04
N ARG A 464 -15.19 29.65 29.22
CA ARG A 464 -14.66 30.15 30.48
C ARG A 464 -15.30 31.49 30.79
N GLY A 465 -16.35 31.47 31.61
CA GLY A 465 -17.23 32.63 31.79
C GLY A 465 -17.93 32.99 30.46
N PRO A 466 -17.91 34.27 30.01
CA PRO A 466 -18.52 34.66 28.74
C PRO A 466 -17.68 34.32 27.51
N ALA A 467 -16.43 33.86 27.69
CA ALA A 467 -15.54 33.57 26.58
C ALA A 467 -15.73 32.13 26.11
N GLU A 468 -16.19 31.95 24.87
CA GLU A 468 -16.25 30.66 24.17
C GLU A 468 -15.01 30.42 23.30
N SER A 469 -14.64 29.14 23.15
CA SER A 469 -13.58 28.70 22.25
C SER A 469 -13.92 27.37 21.57
N ASP A 470 -13.60 27.26 20.28
CA ASP A 470 -13.66 26.03 19.49
C ASP A 470 -12.29 25.32 19.57
N LEU A 471 -12.20 24.25 20.39
CA LEU A 471 -10.93 23.54 20.65
C LEU A 471 -10.76 22.25 19.83
N ALA A 472 -11.78 21.85 19.10
CA ALA A 472 -11.66 20.89 18.01
C ALA A 472 -12.61 21.29 16.88
N ALA A 473 -12.18 21.18 15.62
CA ALA A 473 -13.00 21.50 14.46
C ALA A 473 -12.55 20.79 13.18
N ILE A 474 -13.48 20.70 12.22
CA ILE A 474 -13.20 20.41 10.81
C ILE A 474 -13.32 21.73 10.02
N THR A 475 -12.33 22.03 9.20
CA THR A 475 -12.20 23.27 8.43
C THR A 475 -12.12 22.98 6.92
N PRO A 476 -12.18 24.00 6.05
CA PRO A 476 -11.98 23.82 4.61
C PRO A 476 -10.58 23.33 4.20
N TRP A 477 -9.58 23.49 5.07
CA TRP A 477 -8.21 23.01 4.82
C TRP A 477 -7.89 21.70 5.53
N GLY A 478 -8.65 21.32 6.57
CA GLY A 478 -8.51 20.01 7.21
C GLY A 478 -9.19 19.95 8.56
N GLY A 479 -8.45 19.78 9.65
CA GLY A 479 -9.03 19.78 10.99
C GLY A 479 -8.01 19.90 12.12
N TYR A 480 -8.50 20.11 13.32
CA TYR A 480 -7.66 20.11 14.53
C TYR A 480 -8.41 19.57 15.74
N ALA A 481 -7.68 18.97 16.68
CA ALA A 481 -8.13 18.66 18.03
C ALA A 481 -7.01 19.05 19.01
N LEU A 482 -7.21 20.13 19.76
CA LEU A 482 -6.20 20.69 20.65
C LEU A 482 -6.19 19.97 22.00
N THR A 483 -5.08 20.09 22.71
CA THR A 483 -4.92 19.51 24.06
C THR A 483 -5.97 20.08 25.03
N PRO A 484 -6.52 19.28 25.95
CA PRO A 484 -6.33 17.84 26.17
C PRO A 484 -7.41 16.99 25.47
N PHE A 485 -7.90 17.41 24.30
CA PHE A 485 -9.08 16.83 23.65
C PHE A 485 -8.77 15.92 22.46
N ALA A 486 -7.49 15.74 22.11
CA ALA A 486 -7.06 14.63 21.26
C ALA A 486 -6.92 13.33 22.09
N LEU A 487 -6.05 13.38 23.10
CA LEU A 487 -5.82 12.31 24.07
C LEU A 487 -6.08 12.80 25.50
N ALA A 488 -6.73 11.96 26.29
CA ALA A 488 -6.79 12.12 27.74
C ALA A 488 -5.70 11.28 28.40
N ILE A 489 -5.30 11.69 29.61
CA ILE A 489 -4.44 10.91 30.51
C ILE A 489 -5.27 10.63 31.78
N PRO A 490 -6.08 9.56 31.81
CA PRO A 490 -6.73 9.10 33.03
C PRO A 490 -5.70 8.77 34.13
N LEU A 491 -6.16 8.67 35.38
CA LEU A 491 -5.33 8.22 36.51
C LEU A 491 -4.58 6.93 36.15
N GLY A 492 -3.24 6.92 36.24
CA GLY A 492 -2.41 5.73 36.00
C GLY A 492 -1.53 5.72 34.74
N GLU A 493 -1.14 6.89 34.20
CA GLU A 493 -0.22 7.05 33.04
C GLU A 493 -0.69 6.43 31.71
N GLN A 494 -1.89 5.87 31.64
CA GLN A 494 -2.49 5.36 30.40
C GLN A 494 -3.06 6.51 29.57
N PHE A 495 -2.94 6.41 28.25
CA PHE A 495 -3.55 7.38 27.33
C PHE A 495 -4.85 6.81 26.78
N SER A 496 -5.84 7.66 26.55
CA SER A 496 -7.09 7.26 25.89
C SER A 496 -7.53 8.29 24.87
N TRP A 497 -8.13 7.84 23.77
CA TRP A 497 -8.65 8.72 22.74
C TRP A 497 -9.90 9.47 23.21
N VAL A 498 -9.83 10.79 23.19
CA VAL A 498 -11.02 11.64 23.39
C VAL A 498 -11.75 11.81 22.06
N VAL A 499 -11.02 12.08 20.97
CA VAL A 499 -11.56 12.09 19.61
C VAL A 499 -11.50 10.69 18.98
N ASP A 500 -12.54 10.24 18.28
CA ASP A 500 -12.48 9.00 17.47
C ASP A 500 -11.43 9.19 16.37
N PRO A 501 -10.27 8.49 16.43
CA PRO A 501 -9.18 8.73 15.48
C PRO A 501 -9.56 8.30 14.07
N PHE A 502 -10.37 7.26 13.88
CA PHE A 502 -10.77 6.79 12.56
C PHE A 502 -11.69 7.80 11.88
N ALA A 503 -12.68 8.32 12.61
CA ALA A 503 -13.63 9.31 12.08
C ALA A 503 -12.94 10.67 11.85
N PHE A 504 -12.08 11.08 12.78
CA PHE A 504 -11.34 12.34 12.67
C PHE A 504 -10.37 12.32 11.49
N PHE A 505 -9.48 11.33 11.37
CA PHE A 505 -8.55 11.29 10.25
C PHE A 505 -9.28 11.19 8.91
N ARG A 506 -10.32 10.36 8.81
CA ARG A 506 -11.12 10.26 7.57
C ARG A 506 -11.71 11.62 7.16
N THR A 507 -12.24 12.38 8.11
CA THR A 507 -12.93 13.64 7.83
C THR A 507 -11.96 14.80 7.66
N ALA A 508 -11.01 14.97 8.59
CA ALA A 508 -10.03 16.05 8.58
C ALA A 508 -9.07 15.95 7.38
N LEU A 509 -8.66 14.73 7.02
CA LEU A 509 -7.78 14.51 5.86
C LEU A 509 -8.53 14.21 4.58
N ARG A 510 -9.88 14.26 4.58
CA ARG A 510 -10.73 13.99 3.40
C ARG A 510 -10.40 12.67 2.70
N LEU A 511 -10.10 11.64 3.49
CA LEU A 511 -9.62 10.36 2.99
C LEU A 511 -10.74 9.66 2.19
N PRO A 512 -10.53 9.37 0.88
CA PRO A 512 -11.52 8.67 0.08
C PRO A 512 -11.73 7.23 0.56
N GLN A 513 -12.87 6.66 0.20
CA GLN A 513 -13.09 5.23 0.33
C GLN A 513 -12.53 4.50 -0.90
N PHE A 514 -11.71 3.49 -0.66
CA PHE A 514 -11.12 2.60 -1.67
C PHE A 514 -10.96 1.19 -1.06
N PRO A 515 -10.67 0.14 -1.86
CA PRO A 515 -10.31 -1.18 -1.34
C PRO A 515 -9.05 -1.10 -0.48
N VAL A 516 -9.19 -1.23 0.84
CA VAL A 516 -8.08 -1.10 1.78
C VAL A 516 -7.34 -2.42 1.91
N PRO A 517 -6.02 -2.48 1.69
CA PRO A 517 -5.24 -3.70 1.92
C PRO A 517 -5.29 -4.11 3.38
N ASP A 518 -5.51 -5.39 3.64
CA ASP A 518 -5.66 -5.95 4.99
C ASP A 518 -4.51 -6.92 5.33
N THR A 519 -3.89 -6.72 6.49
CA THR A 519 -2.76 -7.55 6.98
C THR A 519 -3.18 -8.54 8.07
N THR A 520 -4.48 -8.71 8.31
CA THR A 520 -5.03 -9.48 9.42
C THR A 520 -5.76 -10.74 8.97
N THR A 521 -6.10 -10.79 7.68
CA THR A 521 -7.00 -11.79 7.09
C THR A 521 -6.47 -12.20 5.72
N GLU A 522 -6.63 -13.47 5.37
CA GLU A 522 -6.52 -13.95 3.98
C GLU A 522 -7.67 -14.92 3.69
N ASN A 523 -8.28 -14.78 2.53
CA ASN A 523 -9.44 -15.57 2.08
C ASN A 523 -10.55 -15.67 3.14
N GLY A 524 -10.81 -14.57 3.85
CA GLY A 524 -11.83 -14.45 4.89
C GLY A 524 -11.46 -15.08 6.25
N SER A 525 -10.29 -15.69 6.36
CA SER A 525 -9.80 -16.31 7.61
C SER A 525 -8.79 -15.39 8.31
N ARG A 526 -8.95 -15.21 9.62
CA ARG A 526 -7.97 -14.43 10.40
C ARG A 526 -6.62 -15.15 10.41
N LEU A 527 -5.53 -14.42 10.21
CA LEU A 527 -4.19 -15.01 10.28
C LEU A 527 -3.87 -15.39 11.73
N MET A 528 -3.21 -16.53 11.91
CA MET A 528 -2.62 -16.99 13.15
C MET A 528 -1.15 -17.31 12.92
N LEU A 529 -0.30 -16.75 13.76
CA LEU A 529 1.14 -16.97 13.75
C LEU A 529 1.62 -17.30 15.16
N VAL A 530 2.76 -17.97 15.25
CA VAL A 530 3.43 -18.31 16.50
C VAL A 530 4.89 -17.93 16.38
N HIS A 531 5.37 -17.15 17.33
CA HIS A 531 6.75 -16.74 17.37
C HIS A 531 7.37 -16.95 18.75
N VAL A 532 8.59 -17.51 18.76
CA VAL A 532 9.31 -17.89 19.97
C VAL A 532 10.67 -17.23 19.99
N ASP A 533 10.88 -16.34 20.96
CA ASP A 533 12.17 -15.68 21.16
C ASP A 533 13.14 -16.55 21.97
N GLY A 534 14.44 -16.36 21.71
CA GLY A 534 15.51 -17.22 22.21
C GLY A 534 15.75 -17.16 23.72
N ASP A 535 15.13 -16.24 24.45
CA ASP A 535 15.35 -16.04 25.88
C ASP A 535 14.94 -17.25 26.71
N GLY A 536 15.76 -17.54 27.72
CA GLY A 536 15.54 -18.66 28.63
C GLY A 536 15.71 -20.03 28.00
N PHE A 537 16.32 -20.14 26.80
CA PHE A 537 16.55 -21.42 26.12
C PHE A 537 17.27 -22.44 27.02
N ASP A 538 18.21 -21.99 27.83
CA ASP A 538 19.01 -22.80 28.74
C ASP A 538 18.42 -22.94 30.17
N SER A 539 17.22 -22.39 30.40
CA SER A 539 16.55 -22.45 31.69
C SER A 539 16.10 -23.88 32.02
N MET A 540 15.83 -24.13 33.30
CA MET A 540 15.35 -25.43 33.80
C MET A 540 13.91 -25.33 34.28
N ALA A 541 13.14 -26.39 34.09
CA ALA A 541 11.80 -26.48 34.63
C ALA A 541 11.77 -26.61 36.16
N GLU A 542 10.92 -25.81 36.79
CA GLU A 542 10.77 -25.67 38.24
C GLU A 542 9.71 -26.63 38.79
N TRP A 543 9.85 -27.92 38.48
CA TRP A 543 9.03 -29.00 39.08
C TRP A 543 9.83 -30.30 39.22
N PRO A 544 9.42 -31.22 40.11
CA PRO A 544 10.12 -32.49 40.29
C PRO A 544 10.25 -33.28 38.98
N GLY A 545 11.49 -33.59 38.61
CA GLY A 545 11.80 -34.31 37.36
C GLY A 545 11.67 -33.48 36.08
N GLY A 546 11.50 -32.16 36.18
CA GLY A 546 11.47 -31.26 35.01
C GLY A 546 12.79 -31.24 34.24
N LYS A 547 12.68 -31.16 32.91
CA LYS A 547 13.84 -31.08 32.00
C LYS A 547 14.21 -29.62 31.72
N GLY A 548 15.18 -29.40 30.81
CA GLY A 548 15.46 -28.07 30.28
C GLY A 548 14.25 -27.47 29.56
N ALA A 549 14.10 -26.15 29.62
CA ALA A 549 12.99 -25.41 29.04
C ALA A 549 12.81 -25.70 27.54
N ALA A 550 13.91 -25.77 26.78
CA ALA A 550 13.89 -26.15 25.37
C ALA A 550 13.28 -27.55 25.12
N ASP A 551 13.58 -28.54 25.97
CA ASP A 551 13.01 -29.89 25.84
C ASP A 551 11.54 -29.96 26.26
N GLU A 552 11.17 -29.26 27.35
CA GLU A 552 9.78 -29.18 27.81
C GLU A 552 8.90 -28.46 26.78
N LEU A 553 9.36 -27.33 26.24
CA LEU A 553 8.66 -26.57 25.20
C LEU A 553 8.54 -27.39 23.91
N ARG A 554 9.61 -28.04 23.44
CA ARG A 554 9.55 -28.91 22.26
C ARG A 554 8.48 -29.98 22.42
N THR A 555 8.52 -30.70 23.55
CA THR A 555 7.66 -31.88 23.77
C THR A 555 6.21 -31.49 24.04
N ARG A 556 5.98 -30.48 24.89
CA ARG A 556 4.62 -30.15 25.37
C ARG A 556 3.88 -29.17 24.48
N ILE A 557 4.60 -28.34 23.72
CA ILE A 557 4.01 -27.31 22.87
C ILE A 557 4.24 -27.65 21.40
N LEU A 558 5.48 -27.68 20.92
CA LEU A 558 5.76 -27.78 19.48
C LEU A 558 5.33 -29.13 18.88
N GLU A 559 5.61 -30.24 19.56
CA GLU A 559 5.23 -31.60 19.11
C GLU A 559 3.74 -31.89 19.31
N ARG A 560 3.10 -31.21 20.26
CA ARG A 560 1.67 -31.34 20.58
C ARG A 560 0.78 -30.59 19.60
N TYR A 561 1.06 -29.30 19.36
CA TYR A 561 0.17 -28.42 18.58
C TYR A 561 0.46 -28.43 17.08
N ARG A 562 1.72 -28.63 16.67
CA ARG A 562 2.13 -28.81 15.26
C ARG A 562 1.61 -27.74 14.30
N VAL A 563 1.67 -26.47 14.72
CA VAL A 563 1.34 -25.32 13.86
C VAL A 563 2.62 -24.63 13.40
N PRO A 564 2.61 -23.92 12.25
CA PRO A 564 3.70 -23.04 11.84
C PRO A 564 4.18 -22.18 13.01
N THR A 565 5.45 -22.37 13.37
CA THR A 565 6.08 -21.70 14.50
C THR A 565 7.45 -21.22 14.09
N THR A 566 7.76 -19.95 14.31
CA THR A 566 9.12 -19.43 14.07
C THR A 566 9.86 -19.36 15.39
N VAL A 567 11.03 -19.99 15.46
CA VAL A 567 11.82 -20.09 16.69
C VAL A 567 13.18 -19.44 16.46
N SER A 568 13.54 -18.50 17.33
CA SER A 568 14.88 -17.89 17.34
C SER A 568 15.76 -18.46 18.46
N VAL A 569 17.07 -18.28 18.32
CA VAL A 569 18.08 -18.67 19.31
C VAL A 569 19.17 -17.61 19.42
N ILE A 570 19.71 -17.45 20.63
CA ILE A 570 20.88 -16.60 20.90
C ILE A 570 22.14 -17.43 20.64
N THR A 571 22.84 -17.13 19.54
CA THR A 571 23.92 -18.01 19.06
C THR A 571 25.16 -17.98 19.96
N GLY A 572 25.42 -16.87 20.65
CA GLY A 572 26.49 -16.75 21.63
C GLY A 572 26.35 -17.68 22.83
N MET A 573 25.19 -18.28 23.09
CA MET A 573 25.04 -19.32 24.12
C MET A 573 25.51 -20.71 23.64
N MET A 574 25.63 -20.90 22.33
CA MET A 574 25.83 -22.20 21.67
C MET A 574 27.19 -22.32 20.98
N GLU A 575 27.82 -21.19 20.66
CA GLU A 575 29.13 -21.15 20.02
C GLU A 575 30.28 -21.56 20.94
N LYS A 576 31.36 -22.10 20.35
CA LYS A 576 32.52 -22.63 21.08
C LYS A 576 33.22 -21.57 21.93
N ASP A 577 33.29 -20.34 21.42
CA ASP A 577 33.90 -19.19 22.06
C ASP A 577 32.82 -18.24 22.64
N GLY A 578 31.65 -18.81 22.95
CA GLY A 578 30.48 -18.12 23.50
C GLY A 578 30.42 -18.12 25.03
N LEU A 579 29.21 -17.90 25.56
CA LEU A 579 28.94 -17.72 27.00
C LEU A 579 29.21 -18.98 27.84
N TYR A 580 28.99 -20.17 27.29
CA TYR A 580 29.01 -21.42 28.06
C TYR A 580 30.20 -22.34 27.77
N PRO A 581 30.65 -23.16 28.75
CA PRO A 581 31.63 -24.20 28.51
C PRO A 581 31.18 -25.19 27.42
N LYS A 582 32.14 -25.79 26.73
CA LYS A 582 31.92 -26.68 25.56
C LYS A 582 30.84 -27.76 25.78
N GLY A 583 30.77 -28.34 26.98
CA GLY A 583 29.76 -29.37 27.30
C GLY A 583 28.33 -28.82 27.25
N LYS A 584 28.05 -27.73 28.00
CA LYS A 584 26.73 -27.08 28.01
C LYS A 584 26.38 -26.53 26.63
N ALA A 585 27.32 -25.87 25.94
CA ALA A 585 27.10 -25.37 24.58
C ALA A 585 26.70 -26.50 23.61
N ALA A 586 27.39 -27.65 23.67
CA ALA A 586 27.05 -28.82 22.86
C ALA A 586 25.66 -29.39 23.17
N ASP A 587 25.20 -29.32 24.43
CA ASP A 587 23.86 -29.74 24.82
C ASP A 587 22.79 -28.82 24.21
N LEU A 588 23.00 -27.50 24.28
CA LEU A 588 22.09 -26.51 23.68
C LEU A 588 22.01 -26.66 22.15
N VAL A 589 23.15 -26.89 21.47
CA VAL A 589 23.19 -27.19 20.03
C VAL A 589 22.36 -28.45 19.71
N ARG A 590 22.45 -29.51 20.51
CA ARG A 590 21.65 -30.72 20.30
C ARG A 590 20.15 -30.44 20.44
N GLN A 591 19.74 -29.69 21.46
CA GLN A 591 18.35 -29.30 21.68
C GLN A 591 17.82 -28.43 20.54
N ALA A 592 18.58 -27.43 20.10
CA ALA A 592 18.22 -26.56 18.99
C ALA A 592 18.04 -27.35 17.68
N ARG A 593 18.98 -28.27 17.38
CA ARG A 593 18.86 -29.20 16.22
C ARG A 593 17.60 -30.06 16.30
N GLN A 594 17.19 -30.51 17.48
CA GLN A 594 15.96 -31.29 17.64
C GLN A 594 14.71 -30.46 17.35
N ILE A 595 14.66 -29.20 17.80
CA ILE A 595 13.58 -28.27 17.50
C ILE A 595 13.54 -27.95 16.00
N PHE A 596 14.68 -27.58 15.40
CA PHE A 596 14.75 -27.18 13.99
C PHE A 596 14.56 -28.32 12.99
N ARG A 597 14.58 -29.58 13.43
CA ARG A 597 14.17 -30.74 12.60
C ARG A 597 12.66 -30.88 12.45
N LEU A 598 11.87 -30.23 13.30
CA LEU A 598 10.41 -30.25 13.17
C LEU A 598 9.99 -29.53 11.87
N PRO A 599 9.11 -30.13 11.04
CA PRO A 599 8.76 -29.59 9.73
C PRO A 599 7.86 -28.35 9.79
N TRP A 600 7.15 -28.14 10.90
CA TRP A 600 6.33 -26.95 11.18
C TRP A 600 7.08 -25.86 11.95
N VAL A 601 8.41 -25.99 12.12
CA VAL A 601 9.24 -24.96 12.74
C VAL A 601 10.04 -24.24 11.68
N GLU A 602 10.03 -22.91 11.66
CA GLU A 602 10.93 -22.04 10.90
C GLU A 602 12.01 -21.49 11.84
N ALA A 603 13.22 -21.27 11.33
CA ALA A 603 14.32 -20.75 12.14
C ALA A 603 14.50 -19.24 11.95
N ALA A 604 14.80 -18.58 13.06
CA ALA A 604 15.19 -17.18 13.12
C ALA A 604 16.47 -17.00 13.96
N SER A 605 17.14 -15.86 13.81
CA SER A 605 18.21 -15.45 14.73
C SER A 605 17.66 -14.55 15.83
N HIS A 606 18.16 -14.72 17.07
CA HIS A 606 18.00 -13.77 18.17
C HIS A 606 19.35 -13.13 18.54
N SER A 607 20.10 -12.80 17.48
CA SER A 607 21.45 -12.26 17.52
C SER A 607 22.53 -13.21 18.09
N PHE A 608 23.77 -12.72 18.13
CA PHE A 608 24.89 -13.39 18.78
C PHE A 608 24.92 -13.14 20.28
N SER A 609 25.04 -11.88 20.71
CA SER A 609 25.25 -11.55 22.13
C SER A 609 23.99 -11.16 22.89
N HIS A 610 22.84 -11.10 22.21
CA HIS A 610 21.60 -10.56 22.74
C HIS A 610 21.77 -9.12 23.31
N PRO A 611 21.96 -8.11 22.43
CA PRO A 611 21.97 -6.71 22.84
C PRO A 611 20.71 -6.35 23.61
N PHE A 612 20.87 -5.76 24.80
CA PHE A 612 19.73 -5.22 25.56
C PHE A 612 19.34 -3.81 25.08
N VAL A 613 20.30 -3.08 24.52
CA VAL A 613 20.11 -1.77 23.90
C VAL A 613 20.86 -1.76 22.57
N TRP A 614 20.16 -1.45 21.47
CA TRP A 614 20.80 -1.36 20.16
C TRP A 614 21.51 0.00 19.97
N PRO A 615 22.64 0.04 19.22
CA PRO A 615 23.33 1.30 18.89
C PRO A 615 22.40 2.32 18.21
N GLY A 616 22.58 3.61 18.51
CA GLY A 616 21.82 4.70 17.87
C GLY A 616 21.02 5.61 18.81
N ARG A 617 20.93 5.32 20.12
CA ARG A 617 20.32 6.23 21.11
C ARG A 617 21.21 7.48 21.33
N THR A 618 20.63 8.67 21.13
CA THR A 618 21.29 9.97 21.39
C THR A 618 21.18 10.46 22.83
N ARG A 619 20.49 9.73 23.72
CA ARG A 619 20.47 9.98 25.17
C ARG A 619 20.50 8.65 25.92
N ILE A 620 21.66 8.36 26.50
CA ILE A 620 21.80 7.36 27.56
C ILE A 620 21.89 8.16 28.86
N GLU A 621 20.95 7.96 29.78
CA GLU A 621 21.04 8.52 31.13
C GLU A 621 22.28 7.91 31.81
N PRO A 622 23.11 8.68 32.54
CA PRO A 622 24.37 8.17 33.14
C PRO A 622 24.21 6.99 34.11
N ARG A 623 22.99 6.68 34.55
CA ARG A 623 22.68 5.51 35.38
C ARG A 623 22.60 4.19 34.59
N GLU A 624 22.43 4.24 33.27
CA GLU A 624 22.38 3.07 32.38
C GLU A 624 23.77 2.53 31.98
N GLU A 625 24.85 3.30 32.21
CA GLU A 625 26.24 2.87 31.94
C GLU A 625 26.68 1.63 32.75
N ALA A 626 25.96 1.29 33.83
CA ALA A 626 26.30 0.15 34.69
C ALA A 626 25.60 -1.17 34.31
N ALA A 627 24.67 -1.17 33.34
CA ALA A 627 24.02 -2.40 32.86
C ALA A 627 24.83 -2.99 31.70
N MET A 628 25.20 -4.27 31.77
CA MET A 628 25.87 -4.97 30.66
C MET A 628 25.07 -4.74 29.37
N HIS A 629 25.68 -4.20 28.30
CA HIS A 629 25.01 -3.86 27.03
C HIS A 629 24.47 -5.10 26.28
N ASN A 630 24.99 -6.27 26.61
CA ASN A 630 24.67 -7.58 26.03
C ASN A 630 25.06 -8.67 27.03
N LEU A 631 24.82 -9.95 26.70
CA LEU A 631 25.30 -11.07 27.52
C LEU A 631 26.83 -11.00 27.67
N PRO A 632 27.40 -11.35 28.84
CA PRO A 632 28.83 -11.17 29.15
C PRO A 632 29.71 -12.23 28.44
N ILE A 633 29.81 -12.14 27.11
CA ILE A 633 30.64 -13.01 26.29
C ILE A 633 32.09 -12.51 26.35
N ALA A 634 33.01 -13.40 26.73
CA ALA A 634 34.40 -13.05 26.97
C ALA A 634 35.08 -12.50 25.70
N GLY A 635 35.71 -11.33 25.80
CA GLY A 635 36.46 -10.70 24.71
C GLY A 635 35.60 -10.15 23.57
N TYR A 636 34.28 -10.11 23.73
CA TYR A 636 33.37 -9.59 22.71
C TYR A 636 33.07 -8.10 22.89
N THR A 637 32.99 -7.39 21.77
CA THR A 637 32.49 -6.02 21.65
C THR A 637 31.45 -5.99 20.53
N MET A 638 30.38 -5.22 20.71
CA MET A 638 29.26 -5.14 19.77
C MET A 638 29.70 -4.94 18.31
N ASP A 639 29.30 -5.87 17.44
CA ASP A 639 29.61 -5.88 16.00
C ASP A 639 28.38 -6.31 15.18
N LEU A 640 27.86 -5.43 14.32
CA LEU A 640 26.61 -5.68 13.58
C LEU A 640 26.70 -6.88 12.63
N GLU A 641 27.86 -7.13 12.04
CA GLU A 641 28.06 -8.28 11.15
C GLU A 641 27.88 -9.57 11.95
N ARG A 642 28.60 -9.69 13.08
CA ARG A 642 28.55 -10.83 13.98
C ARG A 642 27.17 -11.04 14.56
N GLU A 643 26.51 -9.97 14.98
CA GLU A 643 25.17 -10.01 15.55
C GLU A 643 24.14 -10.50 14.54
N ILE A 644 24.20 -10.05 13.29
CA ILE A 644 23.14 -10.28 12.31
C ILE A 644 23.52 -11.39 11.34
N ALA A 645 24.43 -11.11 10.40
CA ALA A 645 24.76 -12.06 9.35
C ALA A 645 25.57 -13.25 9.88
N GLY A 646 26.46 -13.03 10.85
CA GLY A 646 27.25 -14.06 11.51
C GLY A 646 26.40 -15.06 12.28
N SER A 647 25.43 -14.58 13.08
CA SER A 647 24.51 -15.44 13.82
C SER A 647 23.61 -16.26 12.89
N LEU A 648 23.11 -15.66 11.80
CA LEU A 648 22.33 -16.37 10.78
C LEU A 648 23.15 -17.48 10.12
N ARG A 649 24.40 -17.20 9.73
CA ARG A 649 25.31 -18.23 9.18
C ARG A 649 25.56 -19.36 10.18
N PHE A 650 25.78 -19.04 11.46
CA PHE A 650 25.95 -20.06 12.48
C PHE A 650 24.73 -20.99 12.56
N ILE A 651 23.51 -20.45 12.55
CA ILE A 651 22.28 -21.22 12.56
C ILE A 651 22.18 -22.13 11.34
N ASP A 652 22.39 -21.58 10.14
CA ASP A 652 22.35 -22.31 8.87
C ASP A 652 23.35 -23.47 8.84
N ASP A 653 24.60 -23.21 9.23
CA ASP A 653 25.69 -24.17 9.11
C ASP A 653 25.68 -25.23 10.22
N ASN A 654 25.20 -24.88 11.42
CA ASN A 654 25.37 -25.72 12.60
C ASN A 654 24.07 -26.27 13.17
N LEU A 655 22.93 -25.60 13.00
CA LEU A 655 21.69 -25.96 13.71
C LEU A 655 20.61 -26.52 12.80
N LEU A 656 20.60 -26.11 11.53
CA LEU A 656 19.58 -26.52 10.57
C LEU A 656 19.93 -27.81 9.82
N PRO A 657 18.92 -28.63 9.43
CA PRO A 657 19.12 -29.72 8.49
C PRO A 657 19.44 -29.18 7.09
N THR A 658 20.14 -29.97 6.28
CA THR A 658 20.47 -29.64 4.89
C THR A 658 19.23 -29.21 4.11
N GLY A 659 19.33 -28.07 3.42
CA GLY A 659 18.26 -27.50 2.59
C GLY A 659 17.30 -26.56 3.34
N LYS A 660 17.44 -26.40 4.66
CA LYS A 660 16.71 -25.41 5.46
C LYS A 660 17.63 -24.23 5.78
N LYS A 661 17.06 -23.02 5.79
CA LYS A 661 17.75 -21.78 6.16
C LYS A 661 16.92 -20.96 7.13
N ALA A 662 17.59 -20.15 7.94
CA ALA A 662 16.93 -19.12 8.72
C ALA A 662 16.29 -18.10 7.77
N ARG A 663 15.09 -17.63 8.14
CA ARG A 663 14.29 -16.72 7.30
C ARG A 663 14.09 -15.34 7.92
N LEU A 664 14.36 -15.23 9.22
CA LEU A 664 14.02 -14.06 10.01
C LEU A 664 15.10 -13.71 11.03
N PHE A 665 15.13 -12.43 11.39
CA PHE A 665 15.86 -11.89 12.53
C PHE A 665 14.85 -11.29 13.53
N PHE A 666 14.90 -11.76 14.78
CA PHE A 666 14.06 -11.24 15.87
C PHE A 666 14.87 -10.29 16.74
N TRP A 667 14.41 -9.05 16.85
CA TRP A 667 15.09 -8.01 17.61
C TRP A 667 15.11 -8.34 19.10
N THR A 668 16.28 -8.14 19.72
CA THR A 668 16.54 -8.39 21.14
C THR A 668 16.37 -7.12 21.97
N GLY A 669 16.20 -7.27 23.29
CA GLY A 669 16.26 -6.13 24.21
C GLY A 669 15.16 -5.09 23.97
N ASP A 670 15.56 -3.82 23.85
CA ASP A 670 14.65 -2.69 23.61
C ASP A 670 13.91 -2.72 22.27
N CYS A 671 14.33 -3.60 21.34
CA CYS A 671 13.77 -3.74 20.00
C CYS A 671 13.77 -2.41 19.20
N THR A 672 14.73 -1.52 19.46
CA THR A 672 14.88 -0.25 18.74
C THR A 672 16.20 -0.21 17.96
N PRO A 673 16.36 -1.03 16.90
CA PRO A 673 17.53 -0.99 16.04
C PRO A 673 17.64 0.33 15.28
N ASP A 674 18.84 0.73 14.91
CA ASP A 674 19.04 1.79 13.94
C ASP A 674 18.76 1.33 12.49
N ALA A 675 18.81 2.28 11.55
CA ALA A 675 18.55 1.98 10.14
C ALA A 675 19.57 1.00 9.54
N GLU A 676 20.83 1.03 9.97
CA GLU A 676 21.89 0.19 9.40
C GLU A 676 21.76 -1.27 9.88
N ALA A 677 21.37 -1.48 11.14
CA ALA A 677 21.02 -2.80 11.65
C ALA A 677 19.82 -3.38 10.89
N VAL A 678 18.74 -2.60 10.69
CA VAL A 678 17.59 -3.06 9.89
C VAL A 678 18.02 -3.39 8.46
N ALA A 679 18.82 -2.52 7.81
CA ALA A 679 19.34 -2.76 6.46
C ALA A 679 20.21 -4.02 6.38
N ALA A 680 21.00 -4.32 7.42
CA ALA A 680 21.83 -5.51 7.49
C ALA A 680 21.01 -6.80 7.44
N THR A 681 19.80 -6.83 8.02
CA THR A 681 18.90 -8.00 7.92
C THR A 681 18.48 -8.27 6.48
N TYR A 682 18.07 -7.22 5.75
CA TYR A 682 17.68 -7.33 4.34
C TYR A 682 18.87 -7.70 3.44
N ARG A 683 20.07 -7.16 3.70
CA ARG A 683 21.30 -7.57 2.97
C ARG A 683 21.68 -9.02 3.24
N ALA A 684 21.36 -9.55 4.43
CA ALA A 684 21.51 -10.97 4.74
C ALA A 684 20.42 -11.86 4.12
N GLY A 685 19.43 -11.27 3.43
CA GLY A 685 18.37 -12.00 2.73
C GLY A 685 17.25 -12.52 3.64
N VAL A 686 17.10 -11.94 4.83
CA VAL A 686 16.04 -12.30 5.79
C VAL A 686 15.16 -11.11 6.13
N GLY A 687 13.91 -11.38 6.50
CA GLY A 687 13.04 -10.37 7.10
C GLY A 687 13.43 -10.11 8.57
N ASN A 688 12.82 -9.10 9.18
CA ASN A 688 13.00 -8.83 10.61
C ASN A 688 11.65 -8.56 11.30
N MET A 689 11.55 -8.91 12.58
CA MET A 689 10.37 -8.63 13.40
C MET A 689 10.76 -8.36 14.86
N ASN A 690 9.83 -7.72 15.59
CA ASN A 690 9.80 -7.38 17.02
C ASN A 690 9.93 -5.87 17.25
N GLY A 691 9.61 -5.46 18.47
CA GLY A 691 9.03 -4.15 18.74
C GLY A 691 7.50 -4.18 18.53
N GLY A 692 6.87 -3.03 18.77
CA GLY A 692 5.41 -2.89 18.79
C GLY A 692 4.79 -3.40 20.09
N SER A 693 4.00 -2.58 20.76
CA SER A 693 3.47 -2.84 22.11
C SER A 693 1.96 -3.01 22.14
N THR A 694 1.42 -3.98 21.39
CA THR A 694 -0.01 -4.30 21.44
C THR A 694 -0.35 -5.11 22.71
N LEU A 695 -0.94 -4.44 23.70
CA LEU A 695 -1.28 -5.00 25.02
C LEU A 695 -2.71 -4.71 25.48
N ILE A 696 -3.56 -4.17 24.59
CA ILE A 696 -4.97 -3.91 24.88
C ILE A 696 -5.62 -5.12 25.56
N ASN A 697 -6.28 -4.88 26.69
CA ASN A 697 -6.85 -5.92 27.52
C ASN A 697 -8.07 -5.38 28.28
N GLU A 698 -8.75 -6.20 29.06
CA GLU A 698 -10.00 -5.78 29.73
C GLU A 698 -9.80 -4.67 30.77
N SER A 699 -8.58 -4.49 31.28
CA SER A 699 -8.22 -3.43 32.24
C SER A 699 -7.68 -2.17 31.58
N ASP A 700 -7.22 -2.29 30.34
CA ASP A 700 -6.72 -1.19 29.50
C ASP A 700 -7.32 -1.35 28.09
N ARG A 701 -8.56 -0.86 27.94
CA ARG A 701 -9.36 -0.96 26.71
C ARG A 701 -9.17 0.26 25.80
N SER A 702 -7.95 0.77 25.66
CA SER A 702 -7.65 1.85 24.73
C SER A 702 -6.95 1.37 23.47
N LEU A 703 -7.28 1.98 22.34
CA LEU A 703 -6.55 1.85 21.07
C LEU A 703 -5.11 2.37 21.16
N THR A 704 -4.77 3.18 22.16
CA THR A 704 -3.38 3.59 22.42
C THR A 704 -2.50 2.42 22.85
N ALA A 705 -3.10 1.32 23.31
CA ALA A 705 -2.45 0.05 23.64
C ALA A 705 -2.42 -0.93 22.43
N VAL A 706 -2.60 -0.44 21.20
CA VAL A 706 -2.50 -1.22 19.95
C VAL A 706 -1.48 -0.57 19.03
N ALA A 707 -0.37 -1.28 18.78
CA ALA A 707 0.74 -0.76 17.99
C ALA A 707 0.45 -0.71 16.48
N PRO A 708 1.17 0.11 15.70
CA PRO A 708 1.11 0.06 14.23
C PRO A 708 1.74 -1.23 13.66
N LEU A 709 1.81 -1.34 12.34
CA LEU A 709 2.41 -2.51 11.66
C LEU A 709 3.95 -2.55 11.73
N GLY A 710 4.58 -1.41 11.98
CA GLY A 710 6.04 -1.27 11.95
C GLY A 710 6.44 0.19 11.71
N ILE A 711 7.72 0.43 11.48
CA ILE A 711 8.29 1.77 11.31
C ILE A 711 9.34 1.80 10.21
N TYR A 712 9.37 2.88 9.43
CA TYR A 712 10.46 3.16 8.51
C TYR A 712 11.63 3.80 9.27
N ARG A 713 12.85 3.28 9.06
CA ARG A 713 14.11 3.86 9.54
C ARG A 713 15.00 4.11 8.32
N ASN A 714 15.11 5.37 7.89
CA ASN A 714 15.86 5.77 6.68
C ASN A 714 15.59 4.87 5.45
N GLY A 715 14.31 4.68 5.11
CA GLY A 715 13.89 3.93 3.91
C GLY A 715 13.84 2.40 4.05
N VAL A 716 14.38 1.82 5.13
CA VAL A 716 14.20 0.39 5.45
C VAL A 716 13.12 0.21 6.52
N PHE A 717 12.39 -0.91 6.46
CA PHE A 717 11.22 -1.11 7.33
C PHE A 717 11.52 -2.12 8.44
N GLN A 718 11.21 -1.77 9.68
CA GLN A 718 11.15 -2.68 10.82
C GLN A 718 9.70 -3.14 11.01
N VAL A 719 9.45 -4.45 10.93
CA VAL A 719 8.10 -5.00 11.17
C VAL A 719 7.90 -5.23 12.66
N TYR A 720 6.72 -4.88 13.17
CA TYR A 720 6.37 -5.12 14.57
C TYR A 720 5.64 -6.43 14.78
N ALA A 721 5.84 -7.01 15.96
CA ALA A 721 5.03 -8.12 16.43
C ALA A 721 3.55 -7.67 16.54
N PRO A 722 2.58 -8.46 16.04
CA PRO A 722 1.17 -8.11 16.16
C PRO A 722 0.67 -7.98 17.60
N ASN A 723 1.13 -8.86 18.49
CA ASN A 723 0.76 -8.96 19.90
C ASN A 723 2.03 -9.10 20.76
N GLN A 724 1.92 -8.79 22.06
CA GLN A 724 3.06 -8.86 22.99
C GLN A 724 3.25 -10.24 23.62
N ASN A 725 4.46 -10.49 24.14
CA ASN A 725 4.85 -11.75 24.77
C ASN A 725 4.41 -11.85 26.24
N GLU A 726 4.56 -13.04 26.82
CA GLU A 726 4.30 -13.29 28.23
C GLU A 726 5.12 -12.43 29.19
N ASN A 727 6.31 -11.94 28.81
CA ASN A 727 7.14 -11.11 29.68
C ASN A 727 6.33 -9.91 30.17
N VAL A 728 5.66 -9.21 29.25
CA VAL A 728 4.90 -8.01 29.60
C VAL A 728 3.59 -8.35 30.33
N TYR A 729 2.89 -9.42 29.94
CA TYR A 729 1.68 -9.88 30.66
C TYR A 729 1.97 -10.40 32.07
N THR A 730 3.23 -10.67 32.41
CA THR A 730 3.67 -11.20 33.71
C THR A 730 4.55 -10.22 34.49
N ASN A 731 4.44 -8.91 34.18
CA ASN A 731 5.21 -7.84 34.83
C ASN A 731 6.73 -8.08 34.78
N LEU A 732 7.27 -8.21 33.57
CA LEU A 732 8.69 -8.51 33.34
C LEU A 732 9.13 -9.81 34.04
N TRP A 733 8.31 -10.85 33.93
CA TRP A 733 8.52 -12.15 34.56
C TRP A 733 8.59 -12.12 36.11
N GLN A 734 8.04 -11.08 36.76
CA GLN A 734 7.90 -10.99 38.22
C GLN A 734 6.60 -11.62 38.74
N GLY A 735 5.69 -11.99 37.84
CA GLY A 735 4.41 -12.61 38.13
C GLY A 735 3.24 -11.60 38.15
N PRO A 736 1.99 -12.10 38.21
CA PRO A 736 1.63 -13.52 38.28
C PRO A 736 1.93 -14.29 36.98
N PHE A 737 2.59 -15.44 37.08
CA PHE A 737 3.05 -16.22 35.92
C PHE A 737 1.93 -16.81 35.04
N TYR A 738 0.68 -16.77 35.49
CA TYR A 738 -0.48 -17.12 34.66
C TYR A 738 -0.98 -15.94 33.78
N GLY A 739 -0.37 -14.76 33.91
CA GLY A 739 -0.82 -13.50 33.28
C GLY A 739 -0.95 -13.58 31.77
N TYR A 740 -0.16 -14.41 31.09
CA TYR A 740 -0.22 -14.58 29.64
C TYR A 740 -1.57 -15.08 29.10
N ARG A 741 -2.43 -15.67 29.96
CA ARG A 741 -3.82 -16.00 29.57
C ARG A 741 -4.59 -14.78 29.06
N ARG A 742 -4.19 -13.58 29.46
CA ARG A 742 -4.80 -12.31 29.02
C ARG A 742 -4.53 -11.97 27.56
N ALA A 743 -3.59 -12.64 26.88
CA ALA A 743 -3.46 -12.55 25.43
C ALA A 743 -4.77 -12.89 24.70
N ILE A 744 -5.61 -13.76 25.28
CA ILE A 744 -6.95 -14.07 24.77
C ILE A 744 -7.86 -12.83 24.78
N GLU A 745 -7.75 -11.95 25.78
CA GLU A 745 -8.47 -10.67 25.84
C GLU A 745 -8.03 -9.79 24.66
N THR A 746 -6.71 -9.66 24.49
CA THR A 746 -6.11 -8.90 23.38
C THR A 746 -6.56 -9.41 22.02
N PHE A 747 -6.58 -10.73 21.79
CA PHE A 747 -7.06 -11.31 20.54
C PHE A 747 -8.53 -10.98 20.26
N ARG A 748 -9.39 -10.92 21.29
CA ARG A 748 -10.80 -10.55 21.14
C ARG A 748 -10.97 -9.05 20.84
N LEU A 749 -10.31 -8.20 21.61
CA LEU A 749 -10.41 -6.74 21.50
C LEU A 749 -9.80 -6.19 20.20
N THR A 750 -8.89 -6.96 19.58
CA THR A 750 -8.33 -6.65 18.26
C THR A 750 -9.07 -7.33 17.10
N ASP A 751 -10.18 -8.05 17.34
CA ASP A 751 -11.04 -8.64 16.30
C ASP A 751 -12.36 -7.87 16.11
N SER A 752 -12.87 -7.29 17.20
CA SER A 752 -14.18 -6.63 17.24
C SER A 752 -14.13 -5.40 18.16
N PRO A 753 -14.78 -4.27 17.79
CA PRO A 753 -15.66 -4.08 16.62
C PRO A 753 -14.90 -3.95 15.29
N ARG A 754 -13.58 -3.86 15.32
CA ARG A 754 -12.71 -3.80 14.14
C ARG A 754 -11.62 -4.83 14.26
N ARG A 755 -11.33 -5.54 13.18
CA ARG A 755 -10.16 -6.42 13.12
C ARG A 755 -8.92 -5.55 12.87
N LEU A 756 -8.08 -5.43 13.89
CA LEU A 756 -6.89 -4.58 13.90
C LEU A 756 -5.59 -5.38 13.82
N LYS A 757 -5.61 -6.64 14.28
CA LYS A 757 -4.42 -7.50 14.34
C LYS A 757 -4.75 -8.95 13.98
N PRO A 758 -3.81 -9.71 13.40
CA PRO A 758 -3.87 -11.18 13.42
C PRO A 758 -3.79 -11.72 14.86
N MET A 759 -3.85 -13.05 15.04
CA MET A 759 -3.56 -13.69 16.34
C MET A 759 -2.10 -14.12 16.37
N ASP A 760 -1.27 -13.43 17.15
CA ASP A 760 0.14 -13.78 17.35
C ASP A 760 0.36 -14.39 18.74
N ILE A 761 0.68 -15.69 18.79
CA ILE A 761 1.12 -16.35 20.03
C ILE A 761 2.63 -16.14 20.17
N TYR A 762 2.99 -15.00 20.73
CA TYR A 762 4.36 -14.60 21.04
C TYR A 762 4.77 -15.08 22.43
N TYR A 763 5.85 -15.86 22.55
CA TYR A 763 6.44 -16.17 23.85
C TYR A 763 7.94 -16.49 23.86
N HIS A 764 8.54 -16.67 25.05
CA HIS A 764 9.93 -17.13 25.21
C HIS A 764 10.03 -18.55 25.80
N PHE A 765 11.23 -19.15 25.76
CA PHE A 765 11.46 -20.51 26.27
C PHE A 765 11.18 -20.66 27.76
N TYR A 766 11.45 -19.63 28.55
CA TYR A 766 11.16 -19.67 29.98
C TYR A 766 9.66 -19.81 30.29
N SER A 767 8.75 -19.64 29.32
CA SER A 767 7.33 -20.00 29.48
C SER A 767 7.11 -21.45 29.89
N ALA A 768 8.07 -22.34 29.54
CA ALA A 768 8.07 -23.74 29.92
C ALA A 768 8.82 -24.03 31.23
N THR A 769 9.17 -23.03 32.04
CA THR A 769 9.88 -23.26 33.31
C THR A 769 8.95 -23.32 34.52
N LYS A 770 7.79 -22.65 34.46
CA LYS A 770 6.84 -22.58 35.59
C LYS A 770 5.51 -23.25 35.23
N PRO A 771 4.92 -24.09 36.11
CA PRO A 771 3.65 -24.77 35.81
C PRO A 771 2.52 -23.81 35.45
N ALA A 772 2.43 -22.65 36.11
CA ALA A 772 1.42 -21.64 35.84
C ALA A 772 1.58 -20.97 34.46
N ALA A 773 2.82 -20.68 34.05
CA ALA A 773 3.11 -20.09 32.74
C ALA A 773 2.86 -21.09 31.61
N LEU A 774 3.33 -22.33 31.78
CA LEU A 774 3.09 -23.39 30.80
C LEU A 774 1.59 -23.66 30.61
N LYS A 775 0.81 -23.70 31.70
CA LYS A 775 -0.66 -23.83 31.62
C LYS A 775 -1.34 -22.63 30.99
N ALA A 776 -0.81 -21.42 31.20
CA ALA A 776 -1.30 -20.22 30.54
C ALA A 776 -1.07 -20.30 29.02
N LEU A 777 0.13 -20.70 28.61
CA LEU A 777 0.48 -20.89 27.20
C LEU A 777 -0.41 -21.96 26.53
N GLU A 778 -0.57 -23.14 27.15
CA GLU A 778 -1.48 -24.18 26.66
C GLU A 778 -2.92 -23.65 26.48
N ALA A 779 -3.41 -22.84 27.42
CA ALA A 779 -4.74 -22.25 27.32
C ALA A 779 -4.89 -21.26 26.14
N VAL A 780 -3.83 -20.51 25.83
CA VAL A 780 -3.81 -19.59 24.68
C VAL A 780 -3.86 -20.38 23.36
N TYR A 781 -3.04 -21.43 23.22
CA TYR A 781 -3.08 -22.33 22.06
C TYR A 781 -4.44 -23.01 21.92
N ASP A 782 -4.93 -23.65 22.98
CA ASP A 782 -6.21 -24.36 22.97
C ASP A 782 -7.35 -23.40 22.58
N TRP A 783 -7.32 -22.15 23.03
CA TRP A 783 -8.30 -21.14 22.63
C TRP A 783 -8.18 -20.72 21.16
N ALA A 784 -6.97 -20.45 20.68
CA ALA A 784 -6.73 -19.95 19.32
C ALA A 784 -7.08 -21.01 18.27
N LEU A 785 -6.79 -22.29 18.55
CA LEU A 785 -7.04 -23.39 17.62
C LEU A 785 -8.53 -23.76 17.47
N THR A 786 -9.41 -23.20 18.31
CA THR A 786 -10.88 -23.31 18.15
C THR A 786 -11.49 -22.27 17.21
N ARG A 787 -10.69 -21.32 16.71
CA ARG A 787 -11.13 -20.22 15.85
C ARG A 787 -10.96 -20.56 14.37
N ASP A 788 -11.81 -19.98 13.53
CA ASP A 788 -11.61 -19.94 12.09
C ASP A 788 -10.37 -19.09 11.78
N ARG A 789 -9.39 -19.70 11.11
CA ARG A 789 -8.06 -19.11 10.95
C ARG A 789 -7.30 -19.70 9.77
N LEU A 790 -6.27 -18.97 9.36
CA LEU A 790 -5.18 -19.44 8.51
C LEU A 790 -3.88 -19.43 9.33
N ASN A 791 -3.26 -20.60 9.54
CA ASN A 791 -1.98 -20.68 10.25
C ASN A 791 -0.83 -20.44 9.26
N ILE A 792 0.01 -19.45 9.53
CA ILE A 792 1.14 -19.04 8.69
C ILE A 792 2.44 -18.97 9.49
N PHE A 793 3.58 -19.09 8.80
CA PHE A 793 4.86 -18.73 9.37
C PHE A 793 4.97 -17.22 9.56
N VAL A 794 5.87 -16.80 10.47
CA VAL A 794 6.09 -15.38 10.72
C VAL A 794 6.69 -14.71 9.49
N SER A 795 7.50 -15.41 8.70
CA SER A 795 8.05 -14.86 7.46
C SER A 795 6.96 -14.44 6.49
N GLU A 796 5.87 -15.21 6.40
CA GLU A 796 4.74 -14.91 5.52
C GLU A 796 3.99 -13.65 5.98
N TYR A 797 3.84 -13.46 7.29
CA TYR A 797 3.29 -12.22 7.85
C TYR A 797 4.19 -11.02 7.55
N VAL A 798 5.51 -11.16 7.75
CA VAL A 798 6.48 -10.10 7.43
C VAL A 798 6.36 -9.68 5.97
N GLU A 799 6.29 -10.63 5.03
CA GLU A 799 6.07 -10.32 3.61
C GLU A 799 4.72 -9.63 3.37
N THR A 800 3.63 -10.06 4.02
CA THR A 800 2.33 -9.36 3.94
C THR A 800 2.42 -7.90 4.41
N VAL A 801 3.15 -7.62 5.49
CA VAL A 801 3.32 -6.23 5.99
C VAL A 801 4.20 -5.40 5.05
N LEU A 802 5.29 -5.96 4.53
CA LEU A 802 6.12 -5.27 3.54
C LEU A 802 5.32 -4.97 2.27
N ASP A 803 4.45 -5.89 1.87
CA ASP A 803 3.59 -5.72 0.70
C ASP A 803 2.46 -4.72 0.94
N PHE A 804 1.94 -4.59 2.17
CA PHE A 804 1.01 -3.51 2.54
C PHE A 804 1.58 -2.12 2.22
N ASN A 805 2.87 -1.93 2.54
CA ASN A 805 3.56 -0.67 2.31
C ASN A 805 3.76 -0.36 0.82
N ARG A 806 3.96 -1.39 0.00
CA ARG A 806 4.22 -1.28 -1.45
C ARG A 806 2.96 -1.37 -2.32
N THR A 807 1.83 -1.77 -1.72
CA THR A 807 0.57 -1.95 -2.45
C THR A 807 0.10 -0.61 -3.01
N VAL A 808 -0.21 -0.59 -4.30
CA VAL A 808 -0.78 0.57 -4.97
C VAL A 808 -2.24 0.31 -5.25
N VAL A 809 -3.07 1.32 -5.03
CA VAL A 809 -4.47 1.32 -5.41
C VAL A 809 -4.68 2.49 -6.36
N ALA A 810 -5.26 2.21 -7.52
CA ALA A 810 -5.58 3.20 -8.53
C ALA A 810 -7.03 3.02 -8.99
N ARG A 811 -7.65 4.10 -9.45
CA ARG A 811 -8.96 4.09 -10.07
C ARG A 811 -8.80 4.21 -11.59
N ASP A 812 -9.50 3.40 -12.35
CA ASP A 812 -9.55 3.56 -13.81
C ASP A 812 -10.66 4.55 -14.23
N LEU A 813 -10.67 4.93 -15.51
CA LEU A 813 -11.68 5.84 -16.07
C LEU A 813 -13.12 5.30 -16.03
N SER A 814 -13.31 3.98 -15.86
CA SER A 814 -14.63 3.36 -15.70
C SER A 814 -15.14 3.38 -14.25
N GLY A 815 -14.30 3.81 -13.30
CA GLY A 815 -14.58 3.80 -11.87
C GLY A 815 -14.24 2.49 -11.16
N GLY A 816 -13.64 1.52 -11.86
CA GLY A 816 -13.10 0.30 -11.27
C GLY A 816 -11.79 0.56 -10.51
N TRP A 817 -11.41 -0.36 -9.62
CA TRP A 817 -10.18 -0.26 -8.85
C TRP A 817 -9.12 -1.22 -9.38
N LEU A 818 -7.97 -0.69 -9.77
CA LEU A 818 -6.76 -1.46 -10.01
C LEU A 818 -5.95 -1.54 -8.72
N VAL A 819 -5.52 -2.74 -8.38
CA VAL A 819 -4.64 -3.00 -7.24
C VAL A 819 -3.40 -3.71 -7.76
N ARG A 820 -2.21 -3.25 -7.33
CA ARG A 820 -0.92 -3.86 -7.68
C ARG A 820 0.01 -3.94 -6.47
N ASN A 821 0.66 -5.09 -6.27
CA ASN A 821 1.63 -5.35 -5.22
C ASN A 821 2.55 -6.54 -5.61
N SER A 822 3.38 -7.04 -4.69
CA SER A 822 4.27 -8.19 -4.93
C SER A 822 3.57 -9.56 -4.85
N GLY A 823 2.32 -9.59 -4.36
CA GLY A 823 1.46 -10.78 -4.33
C GLY A 823 1.45 -11.56 -3.01
N ALA A 824 2.06 -11.01 -1.96
CA ALA A 824 2.00 -11.56 -0.61
C ALA A 824 0.72 -11.11 0.12
N LEU A 825 0.30 -9.85 -0.06
CA LEU A 825 -0.97 -9.34 0.47
C LEU A 825 -2.10 -9.63 -0.51
N ARG A 826 -3.09 -10.42 -0.06
CA ARG A 826 -4.17 -10.97 -0.90
C ARG A 826 -5.59 -10.71 -0.40
N GLU A 827 -5.75 -9.81 0.55
CA GLU A 827 -7.05 -9.47 1.10
C GLU A 827 -7.23 -7.96 1.12
N PHE A 828 -8.40 -7.51 0.66
CA PHE A 828 -8.76 -6.11 0.63
C PHE A 828 -10.13 -5.91 1.24
N ARG A 829 -10.33 -4.90 2.06
CA ARG A 829 -11.61 -4.61 2.70
C ARG A 829 -12.24 -3.36 2.11
N ILE A 830 -13.55 -3.42 1.87
CA ILE A 830 -14.39 -2.26 1.56
C ILE A 830 -15.49 -2.14 2.62
N PRO A 831 -15.95 -0.91 2.95
CA PRO A 831 -17.15 -0.76 3.76
C PRO A 831 -18.35 -1.49 3.12
N SER A 832 -19.16 -2.17 3.91
CA SER A 832 -20.24 -3.02 3.40
C SER A 832 -21.29 -2.23 2.62
N GLU A 833 -21.46 -0.95 2.94
CA GLU A 833 -22.35 -0.02 2.25
C GLU A 833 -21.93 0.30 0.81
N LEU A 834 -20.67 0.06 0.43
CA LEU A 834 -20.22 0.26 -0.95
C LEU A 834 -20.77 -0.77 -1.93
N GLY A 835 -21.31 -1.89 -1.44
CA GLY A 835 -21.83 -2.96 -2.28
C GLY A 835 -20.86 -4.14 -2.42
N TYR A 836 -21.13 -5.03 -3.37
CA TYR A 836 -20.51 -6.34 -3.53
C TYR A 836 -19.55 -6.36 -4.72
N PRO A 837 -18.51 -7.22 -4.73
CA PRO A 837 -17.71 -7.40 -5.93
C PRO A 837 -18.56 -7.99 -7.07
N ASP A 838 -18.52 -7.36 -8.25
CA ASP A 838 -19.03 -7.99 -9.47
C ASP A 838 -17.99 -9.01 -9.94
N LEU A 839 -18.17 -10.28 -9.54
CA LEU A 839 -17.24 -11.36 -9.85
C LEU A 839 -17.13 -11.70 -11.35
N LYS A 840 -18.03 -11.19 -12.20
CA LYS A 840 -17.94 -11.38 -13.66
C LYS A 840 -17.10 -10.31 -14.31
N GLN A 841 -17.22 -9.06 -13.86
CA GLN A 841 -16.47 -7.92 -14.39
C GLN A 841 -15.10 -7.75 -13.72
N SER A 842 -14.97 -8.18 -12.46
CA SER A 842 -13.70 -8.15 -11.73
C SER A 842 -12.73 -9.20 -12.27
N ARG A 843 -11.43 -8.86 -12.25
CA ARG A 843 -10.34 -9.78 -12.58
C ARG A 843 -9.58 -10.14 -11.31
N ASN A 844 -9.27 -11.43 -11.16
CA ASN A 844 -8.50 -11.97 -10.04
C ASN A 844 -9.15 -11.80 -8.65
N VAL A 845 -10.49 -11.72 -8.58
CA VAL A 845 -11.27 -11.74 -7.33
C VAL A 845 -11.97 -13.09 -7.18
N ALA A 846 -11.59 -13.88 -6.16
CA ALA A 846 -12.07 -15.25 -5.95
C ALA A 846 -13.40 -15.32 -5.19
N GLY A 847 -13.70 -14.28 -4.41
CA GLY A 847 -14.91 -14.19 -3.60
C GLY A 847 -14.78 -13.15 -2.50
N PHE A 848 -15.60 -13.28 -1.46
CA PHE A 848 -15.61 -12.34 -0.34
C PHE A 848 -16.25 -12.93 0.93
N ALA A 849 -15.94 -12.30 2.07
CA ALA A 849 -16.57 -12.53 3.36
C ALA A 849 -17.06 -11.20 3.96
N ASP A 850 -18.17 -11.23 4.69
CA ASP A 850 -18.64 -10.08 5.47
C ASP A 850 -18.17 -10.25 6.93
N LEU A 851 -17.55 -9.22 7.50
CA LEU A 851 -17.09 -9.19 8.89
C LEU A 851 -17.26 -7.79 9.47
N ASN A 852 -17.98 -7.68 10.59
CA ASN A 852 -18.37 -6.42 11.22
C ASN A 852 -19.09 -5.51 10.19
N ASP A 853 -18.62 -4.28 10.01
CA ASP A 853 -19.12 -3.30 9.03
C ASP A 853 -18.42 -3.39 7.67
N SER A 854 -17.51 -4.36 7.47
CA SER A 854 -16.62 -4.45 6.32
C SER A 854 -16.82 -5.74 5.50
N ARG A 855 -16.55 -5.64 4.20
CA ARG A 855 -16.51 -6.76 3.26
C ARG A 855 -15.08 -7.01 2.81
N TYR A 856 -14.58 -8.20 3.06
CA TYR A 856 -13.24 -8.68 2.76
C TYR A 856 -13.26 -9.39 1.41
N LEU A 857 -12.49 -8.88 0.45
CA LEU A 857 -12.39 -9.29 -0.95
C LEU A 857 -11.15 -10.15 -1.15
N HIS A 858 -11.36 -11.41 -1.56
CA HIS A 858 -10.29 -12.39 -1.68
C HIS A 858 -9.62 -12.26 -3.04
N ILE A 859 -8.36 -11.83 -3.04
CA ILE A 859 -7.58 -11.62 -4.25
C ILE A 859 -6.75 -12.86 -4.55
N GLY A 860 -6.69 -13.24 -5.82
CA GLY A 860 -5.87 -14.35 -6.26
C GLY A 860 -4.37 -14.06 -6.24
N PRO A 861 -3.55 -15.06 -6.61
CA PRO A 861 -2.11 -14.90 -6.76
C PRO A 861 -1.76 -13.94 -7.91
N GLY A 862 -0.50 -13.48 -7.94
CA GLY A 862 0.07 -12.73 -9.07
C GLY A 862 0.18 -11.22 -8.87
N GLY A 863 -0.23 -10.70 -7.71
CA GLY A 863 0.05 -9.31 -7.32
C GLY A 863 -0.75 -8.25 -8.08
N GLU A 864 -1.78 -8.63 -8.83
CA GLU A 864 -2.68 -7.68 -9.50
C GLU A 864 -4.14 -8.13 -9.41
N ALA A 865 -5.04 -7.18 -9.17
CA ALA A 865 -6.47 -7.38 -9.32
C ALA A 865 -7.16 -6.15 -9.90
N HIS A 866 -8.28 -6.39 -10.57
CA HIS A 866 -9.21 -5.34 -10.97
C HIS A 866 -10.56 -5.60 -10.31
N ILE A 867 -11.01 -4.65 -9.49
CA ILE A 867 -12.18 -4.80 -8.63
C ILE A 867 -13.27 -3.85 -9.12
N VAL A 868 -14.38 -4.43 -9.55
CA VAL A 868 -15.61 -3.70 -9.90
C VAL A 868 -16.64 -3.98 -8.81
N VAL A 869 -17.31 -2.92 -8.33
CA VAL A 869 -18.32 -3.03 -7.27
C VAL A 869 -19.72 -2.85 -7.86
N ALA A 870 -20.66 -3.68 -7.41
CA ALA A 870 -22.06 -3.66 -7.80
C ALA A 870 -22.96 -3.60 -6.56
N THR A 871 -24.16 -3.03 -6.71
CA THR A 871 -25.13 -2.91 -5.61
C THR A 871 -25.78 -4.25 -5.25
N LYS A 872 -25.78 -5.23 -6.15
CA LYS A 872 -26.43 -6.54 -5.96
C LYS A 872 -25.44 -7.61 -5.55
N LYS A 873 -25.83 -8.44 -4.58
CA LYS A 873 -25.05 -9.61 -4.17
C LYS A 873 -24.89 -10.60 -5.33
N PRO A 874 -23.68 -11.18 -5.55
CA PRO A 874 -23.47 -12.20 -6.56
C PRO A 874 -24.38 -13.40 -6.35
N VAL A 875 -24.89 -13.96 -7.45
CA VAL A 875 -25.70 -15.19 -7.47
C VAL A 875 -24.89 -16.41 -7.93
N SER A 876 -23.72 -16.19 -8.53
CA SER A 876 -22.80 -17.27 -8.88
C SER A 876 -22.13 -17.84 -7.64
N PRO A 877 -21.67 -19.11 -7.68
CA PRO A 877 -20.80 -19.67 -6.65
C PRO A 877 -19.52 -18.85 -6.49
N TYR A 878 -19.06 -18.65 -5.26
CA TYR A 878 -17.82 -17.93 -4.96
C TYR A 878 -17.16 -18.44 -3.68
N LEU A 879 -15.86 -18.16 -3.52
CA LEU A 879 -15.12 -18.51 -2.31
C LEU A 879 -15.55 -17.61 -1.15
N SER A 880 -16.17 -18.17 -0.11
CA SER A 880 -16.61 -17.40 1.05
C SER A 880 -15.56 -17.37 2.15
N THR A 881 -14.92 -18.51 2.43
CA THR A 881 -13.82 -18.60 3.41
C THR A 881 -12.87 -19.73 3.01
N LEU A 882 -11.59 -19.60 3.37
CA LEU A 882 -10.58 -20.64 3.19
C LEU A 882 -9.51 -20.52 4.30
N GLY A 883 -9.29 -21.59 5.06
CA GLY A 883 -8.21 -21.72 6.06
C GLY A 883 -6.85 -22.10 5.47
N GLY A 884 -6.58 -21.66 4.23
CA GLY A 884 -5.40 -21.97 3.43
C GLY A 884 -5.08 -20.85 2.44
N HIS A 885 -3.99 -21.01 1.69
CA HIS A 885 -3.63 -20.12 0.60
C HIS A 885 -4.28 -20.56 -0.72
N LEU A 886 -4.77 -19.58 -1.47
CA LEU A 886 -5.25 -19.77 -2.84
C LEU A 886 -4.07 -19.67 -3.83
N ILE A 887 -3.60 -20.81 -4.34
CA ILE A 887 -2.45 -20.89 -5.25
C ILE A 887 -2.85 -20.66 -6.71
N ARG A 888 -4.08 -21.02 -7.07
CA ARG A 888 -4.68 -20.75 -8.39
C ARG A 888 -6.19 -20.89 -8.29
N PHE A 889 -6.93 -20.08 -9.03
CA PHE A 889 -8.35 -20.31 -9.23
C PHE A 889 -8.78 -19.94 -10.65
N GLY A 890 -9.95 -20.41 -11.05
CA GLY A 890 -10.57 -20.02 -12.31
C GLY A 890 -11.80 -20.86 -12.62
N THR A 891 -12.52 -20.46 -13.66
CA THR A 891 -13.70 -21.18 -14.16
C THR A 891 -13.38 -21.79 -15.53
N LYS A 892 -13.88 -23.00 -15.77
CA LYS A 892 -13.85 -23.65 -17.09
C LYS A 892 -15.24 -24.19 -17.41
N GLY A 893 -15.99 -23.46 -18.23
CA GLY A 893 -17.40 -23.75 -18.44
C GLY A 893 -18.17 -23.64 -17.12
N LYS A 894 -18.70 -24.75 -16.63
CA LYS A 894 -19.47 -24.85 -15.39
C LYS A 894 -18.64 -25.33 -14.18
N ASP A 895 -17.36 -25.60 -14.39
CA ASP A 895 -16.46 -26.07 -13.36
C ASP A 895 -15.69 -24.89 -12.72
N LEU A 896 -15.72 -24.79 -11.40
CA LEU A 896 -14.81 -23.95 -10.62
C LEU A 896 -13.58 -24.79 -10.23
N ARG A 897 -12.39 -24.30 -10.56
CA ARG A 897 -11.12 -25.00 -10.31
C ARG A 897 -10.28 -24.20 -9.33
N MET A 898 -9.72 -24.87 -8.34
CA MET A 898 -8.89 -24.27 -7.30
C MET A 898 -7.68 -25.14 -7.00
N LYS A 899 -6.51 -24.52 -6.90
CA LYS A 899 -5.30 -25.10 -6.30
C LYS A 899 -5.06 -24.39 -4.97
N LEU A 900 -4.93 -25.16 -3.90
CA LEU A 900 -4.89 -24.70 -2.52
C LEU A 900 -3.67 -25.27 -1.81
N SER A 901 -3.16 -24.57 -0.81
CA SER A 901 -2.11 -25.07 0.10
C SER A 901 -2.39 -24.62 1.53
N SER A 902 -2.05 -25.43 2.52
CA SER A 902 -2.05 -25.00 3.93
C SER A 902 -1.03 -25.80 4.73
N HIS A 903 -0.48 -25.19 5.78
CA HIS A 903 0.46 -25.84 6.70
C HIS A 903 -0.22 -26.74 7.75
N THR A 904 -1.54 -26.64 7.88
CA THR A 904 -2.34 -27.39 8.85
C THR A 904 -3.61 -27.92 8.20
N PRO A 905 -4.30 -28.92 8.77
CA PRO A 905 -5.64 -29.28 8.31
C PRO A 905 -6.56 -28.07 8.27
N PHE A 906 -7.33 -27.94 7.20
CA PHE A 906 -8.09 -26.73 6.90
C PHE A 906 -9.43 -27.04 6.23
N SER A 907 -10.27 -26.02 6.13
CA SER A 907 -11.52 -26.08 5.39
C SER A 907 -11.62 -24.93 4.39
N LEU A 908 -12.46 -25.12 3.39
CA LEU A 908 -12.93 -24.06 2.49
C LEU A 908 -14.44 -24.08 2.46
N THR A 909 -15.06 -22.92 2.30
CA THR A 909 -16.51 -22.79 2.11
C THR A 909 -16.80 -22.02 0.84
N LEU A 910 -17.60 -22.61 -0.06
CA LEU A 910 -18.19 -21.92 -1.18
C LEU A 910 -19.60 -21.46 -0.83
N ALA A 911 -19.91 -20.19 -1.09
CA ALA A 911 -21.28 -19.67 -1.05
C ALA A 911 -21.98 -19.87 -2.41
N ASN A 912 -23.32 -19.84 -2.42
CA ASN A 912 -24.15 -20.08 -3.61
C ASN A 912 -23.81 -21.38 -4.36
N ALA A 913 -23.46 -22.41 -3.60
CA ALA A 913 -22.91 -23.66 -4.10
C ALA A 913 -23.89 -24.85 -3.91
N ASP A 914 -25.20 -24.59 -3.76
CA ASP A 914 -26.25 -25.61 -3.61
C ASP A 914 -26.26 -26.60 -4.78
N ARG A 915 -25.90 -26.13 -5.99
CA ARG A 915 -25.79 -26.95 -7.21
C ARG A 915 -24.36 -27.34 -7.59
N CYS A 916 -23.37 -27.03 -6.76
CA CYS A 916 -21.97 -27.40 -6.98
C CYS A 916 -21.62 -28.67 -6.24
N SER A 917 -20.91 -29.61 -6.86
CA SER A 917 -20.37 -30.80 -6.18
C SER A 917 -18.88 -30.98 -6.48
N PRO A 918 -18.05 -31.41 -5.51
CA PRO A 918 -16.66 -31.71 -5.77
C PRO A 918 -16.56 -32.90 -6.75
N ALA A 919 -15.82 -32.73 -7.83
CA ALA A 919 -15.61 -33.70 -8.89
C ALA A 919 -14.23 -34.36 -8.76
N GLY A 920 -14.11 -35.63 -9.16
CA GLY A 920 -12.81 -36.26 -9.48
C GLY A 920 -12.02 -36.87 -8.31
N LYS A 921 -12.33 -36.60 -7.04
CA LYS A 921 -11.71 -37.31 -5.90
C LYS A 921 -12.76 -38.08 -5.09
N LYS A 922 -12.77 -39.42 -5.22
CA LYS A 922 -13.54 -40.30 -4.32
C LYS A 922 -13.04 -40.08 -2.89
N GLY A 923 -13.92 -39.72 -1.96
CA GLY A 923 -13.61 -39.66 -0.52
C GLY A 923 -13.28 -38.28 0.07
N VAL A 924 -13.44 -37.16 -0.64
CA VAL A 924 -13.30 -35.82 -0.04
C VAL A 924 -14.55 -35.51 0.80
N PRO A 925 -14.43 -35.34 2.13
CA PRO A 925 -15.57 -35.05 2.98
C PRO A 925 -16.07 -33.63 2.72
N PHE A 926 -17.37 -33.51 2.47
CA PHE A 926 -18.03 -32.22 2.31
C PHE A 926 -19.35 -32.17 3.08
N ARG A 927 -19.72 -30.98 3.55
CA ARG A 927 -20.99 -30.70 4.23
C ARG A 927 -21.71 -29.59 3.50
N ARG A 928 -23.03 -29.71 3.37
CA ARG A 928 -23.89 -28.62 2.90
C ARG A 928 -24.66 -28.03 4.06
N GLN A 929 -24.79 -26.70 4.05
CA GLN A 929 -25.65 -25.96 4.98
C GLN A 929 -26.29 -24.81 4.20
N GLY A 930 -27.60 -24.91 3.94
CA GLY A 930 -28.28 -23.95 3.06
C GLY A 930 -27.65 -23.93 1.65
N ASN A 931 -27.24 -22.74 1.20
CA ASN A 931 -26.54 -22.54 -0.07
C ASN A 931 -25.01 -22.64 0.04
N ALA A 932 -24.46 -22.99 1.21
CA ALA A 932 -23.03 -23.14 1.42
C ALA A 932 -22.58 -24.61 1.26
N LEU A 933 -21.40 -24.80 0.67
CA LEU A 933 -20.70 -26.08 0.56
C LEU A 933 -19.33 -25.94 1.23
N THR A 934 -19.12 -26.69 2.32
CA THR A 934 -17.84 -26.72 3.04
C THR A 934 -17.11 -28.03 2.75
N VAL A 935 -15.81 -27.94 2.45
CA VAL A 935 -14.92 -29.08 2.24
C VAL A 935 -13.81 -29.03 3.28
N SER A 936 -13.51 -30.17 3.91
CA SER A 936 -12.39 -30.32 4.84
C SER A 936 -11.25 -31.09 4.19
N LEU A 937 -10.03 -30.60 4.37
CA LEU A 937 -8.82 -31.13 3.75
C LEU A 937 -7.72 -31.31 4.80
N PRO A 938 -6.86 -32.34 4.68
CA PRO A 938 -5.62 -32.39 5.45
C PRO A 938 -4.65 -31.28 4.99
N GLU A 939 -3.59 -31.03 5.75
CA GLU A 939 -2.49 -30.14 5.36
C GLU A 939 -1.86 -30.52 4.00
N GLY A 940 -1.21 -29.56 3.35
CA GLY A 940 -0.52 -29.73 2.08
C GLY A 940 -1.27 -29.18 0.87
N ASN A 941 -0.82 -29.59 -0.32
CA ASN A 941 -1.31 -29.08 -1.61
C ASN A 941 -2.51 -29.87 -2.13
N HIS A 942 -3.56 -29.17 -2.54
CA HIS A 942 -4.78 -29.79 -3.08
C HIS A 942 -5.24 -29.11 -4.36
N GLU A 943 -5.62 -29.91 -5.34
CA GLU A 943 -6.40 -29.45 -6.49
C GLU A 943 -7.85 -29.96 -6.36
N LEU A 944 -8.78 -29.03 -6.51
CA LEU A 944 -10.22 -29.27 -6.43
C LEU A 944 -10.93 -28.73 -7.67
N VAL A 945 -11.91 -29.50 -8.13
CA VAL A 945 -12.83 -29.11 -9.19
C VAL A 945 -14.24 -29.22 -8.63
N PHE A 946 -15.02 -28.14 -8.72
CA PHE A 946 -16.44 -28.14 -8.35
C PHE A 946 -17.27 -27.99 -9.61
N THR A 947 -18.06 -29.01 -9.95
CA THR A 947 -19.01 -28.93 -11.07
C THR A 947 -20.32 -28.32 -10.56
N CYS A 948 -20.64 -27.13 -11.03
CA CYS A 948 -21.85 -26.39 -10.68
C CYS A 948 -22.91 -26.53 -11.78
N LYS A 949 -24.17 -26.75 -11.43
CA LYS A 949 -25.29 -26.95 -12.38
C LYS A 949 -26.25 -25.77 -12.45
#